data_AF-A0A812PAR5-F1
#
_entry.id   AF-A0A812PAR5-F1
#
_cell.length_a   1.000
_cell.length_b   1.000
_cell.length_c   1.000
_cell.angle_alpha   90.00
_cell.angle_beta   90.00
_cell.angle_gamma   90.00
#
_symmetry.space_group_name_H-M   'P 1'
#
loop_
_entity.id
_entity.type
_entity.pdbx_description
1 polymer ?
#
loop_
_entity_poly.entity_id
_entity_poly.type
_entity_poly.pdbx_seq_one_letter_code
_entity_poly.pdbx_strand_id
1 'polypeptide(L)'
;MPRSASKQDELRKRSKLVEFHRFLRELGPEAWALSSPPELRARCASLGIHCEDADVREIVDELEESCGHVFETEAKPQVAVCDFLAYVYHTRPSEQDFSQITDASDCATVIPRIEDRALMLRQYSALVDFMTGRAGDDGCLLGWYDRESKLPSIQLEEASIYQANHWIIEPLTLREDMSYAEIVTSDSKAPNRTWFVSHWWGEAMSSFVKSLAKHVEIRGHGSGRVAYWAAWSALGPGERDTSSEDTGQKTALRAMRGRPVLLLVGPEARALRRAWCILEVASCRGALQVEGQSGNLKKSRGGRSVLDVVALRKDIRSGIPVVLTDGLTDMEQEWETKHRGMGQICKTDREKEFPLEVFSAGIAIDSAECESSVPCGRTWVLEFIAQRSPAGGQSATELVDQSLRSFFAQSALAQFLHRRLSISPFLDTIAAHTAQEELLLPCLSHTLTDPGQFLSDLSPTISRLLQLRHLKLDLGWRSIYANRTISSLTSVADLGSGIRPLVQLEKLSIRLSGCKNLQSLAGLDDSLPQLTNLKQLELQLESCERLQSFSELGKSLGHLVNLTSLECGLGGCRCLVDSDVRELGKGIRNLTKLTRLKVDLSGAKHVFYLTELGRSLRFLRDLRHLEMDVSFCTNLTDVSTLGNSMRMLLTETANFQPKSGFVFDLKLEKSGVRINREKVNGYDDPAAFVKSLGARAWHDPDEDDLRPPSPKGRKVVWLTHLEEQEIKRSFQVPLGCQGLFKGCPRLY
;
A
#
# COMPACT_ATOMS: atom_id res chain seq x y z
N MET A 1 -59.45 19.86 14.02
CA MET A 1 -59.00 18.93 12.97
C MET A 1 -58.11 17.86 13.61
N PRO A 2 -58.33 16.57 13.32
CA PRO A 2 -57.87 15.46 14.14
C PRO A 2 -56.43 15.07 13.76
N ARG A 3 -55.45 15.36 14.63
CA ARG A 3 -54.07 14.86 14.51
C ARG A 3 -53.53 14.20 15.78
N SER A 4 -54.23 14.31 16.92
CA SER A 4 -53.78 13.71 18.18
C SER A 4 -54.23 12.25 18.35
N ALA A 5 -55.40 11.88 17.83
CA ALA A 5 -55.89 10.49 17.90
C ALA A 5 -55.03 9.53 17.06
N SER A 6 -54.52 9.95 15.91
CA SER A 6 -53.71 9.06 15.06
C SER A 6 -52.34 8.75 15.69
N LYS A 7 -51.73 9.69 16.43
CA LYS A 7 -50.40 9.48 17.02
C LYS A 7 -50.40 8.48 18.18
N GLN A 8 -51.45 8.48 19.01
CA GLN A 8 -51.60 7.50 20.09
C GLN A 8 -51.94 6.12 19.54
N ASP A 9 -52.74 6.05 18.49
CA ASP A 9 -53.06 4.78 17.82
C ASP A 9 -51.84 4.19 17.11
N GLU A 10 -51.04 5.03 16.46
CA GLU A 10 -49.76 4.65 15.84
C GLU A 10 -48.72 4.17 16.88
N LEU A 11 -48.65 4.83 18.05
CA LEU A 11 -47.83 4.38 19.19
C LEU A 11 -48.32 3.04 19.76
N ARG A 12 -49.63 2.84 19.86
CA ARG A 12 -50.22 1.58 20.34
C ARG A 12 -49.98 0.43 19.36
N LYS A 13 -50.15 0.68 18.07
CA LYS A 13 -49.81 -0.26 16.98
C LYS A 13 -48.33 -0.63 17.03
N ARG A 14 -47.42 0.35 17.16
CA ARG A 14 -45.98 0.11 17.35
C ARG A 14 -45.67 -0.75 18.57
N SER A 15 -46.36 -0.53 19.70
CA SER A 15 -46.16 -1.34 20.91
C SER A 15 -46.58 -2.80 20.72
N LYS A 16 -47.76 -3.05 20.13
CA LYS A 16 -48.22 -4.42 19.79
C LYS A 16 -47.30 -5.09 18.78
N LEU A 17 -46.77 -4.33 17.82
CA LEU A 17 -45.78 -4.80 16.84
C LEU A 17 -44.46 -5.22 17.45
N VAL A 18 -43.94 -4.45 18.42
CA VAL A 18 -42.73 -4.82 19.16
C VAL A 18 -42.96 -6.11 19.95
N GLU A 19 -44.15 -6.31 20.52
CA GLU A 19 -44.53 -7.57 21.17
C GLU A 19 -44.65 -8.72 20.19
N PHE A 20 -45.28 -8.51 19.01
CA PHE A 20 -45.36 -9.51 17.95
C PHE A 20 -43.98 -9.88 17.39
N HIS A 21 -43.09 -8.90 17.25
CA HIS A 21 -41.74 -9.12 16.77
C HIS A 21 -40.89 -9.88 17.81
N ARG A 22 -41.06 -9.54 19.11
CA ARG A 22 -40.47 -10.30 20.23
C ARG A 22 -41.00 -11.74 20.23
N PHE A 23 -42.30 -11.91 20.05
CA PHE A 23 -42.98 -13.19 19.94
C PHE A 23 -42.40 -14.04 18.79
N LEU A 24 -42.35 -13.52 17.57
CA LEU A 24 -41.78 -14.25 16.43
C LEU A 24 -40.27 -14.54 16.61
N ARG A 25 -39.54 -13.71 17.36
CA ARG A 25 -38.14 -13.97 17.75
C ARG A 25 -38.04 -15.14 18.74
N GLU A 26 -38.97 -15.22 19.70
CA GLU A 26 -39.07 -16.33 20.67
C GLU A 26 -39.46 -17.66 20.00
N LEU A 27 -40.26 -17.62 18.93
CA LEU A 27 -40.60 -18.80 18.13
C LEU A 27 -39.41 -19.38 17.33
N GLY A 28 -38.32 -18.62 17.19
CA GLY A 28 -37.12 -19.03 16.45
C GLY A 28 -37.22 -18.90 14.92
N PRO A 29 -36.13 -19.14 14.18
CA PRO A 29 -36.05 -18.91 12.73
C PRO A 29 -37.02 -19.76 11.90
N GLU A 30 -37.46 -20.92 12.41
CA GLU A 30 -38.45 -21.78 11.73
C GLU A 30 -39.86 -21.16 11.69
N ALA A 31 -40.19 -20.28 12.63
CA ALA A 31 -41.49 -19.64 12.68
C ALA A 31 -41.72 -18.67 11.52
N TRP A 32 -40.63 -18.10 11.00
CA TRP A 32 -40.63 -17.22 9.84
C TRP A 32 -40.71 -17.99 8.52
N ALA A 33 -40.50 -19.31 8.56
CA ALA A 33 -40.68 -20.21 7.42
C ALA A 33 -42.13 -20.72 7.30
N LEU A 34 -43.02 -20.39 8.24
CA LEU A 34 -44.43 -20.76 8.20
C LEU A 34 -45.07 -20.05 7.00
N SER A 35 -45.55 -20.85 6.06
CA SER A 35 -45.99 -20.46 4.73
C SER A 35 -47.47 -20.11 4.65
N SER A 36 -48.20 -20.29 5.76
CA SER A 36 -49.64 -20.04 5.77
C SER A 36 -50.16 -19.65 7.17
N PRO A 37 -51.24 -18.85 7.25
CA PRO A 37 -51.89 -18.54 8.52
C PRO A 37 -52.26 -19.79 9.37
N PRO A 38 -52.70 -20.93 8.79
CA PRO A 38 -52.91 -22.17 9.55
C PRO A 38 -51.64 -22.75 10.19
N GLU A 39 -50.49 -22.68 9.52
CA GLU A 39 -49.21 -23.14 10.06
C GLU A 39 -48.75 -22.25 11.23
N LEU A 40 -48.97 -20.93 11.12
CA LEU A 40 -48.75 -19.99 12.21
C LEU A 40 -49.64 -20.32 13.42
N ARG A 41 -50.94 -20.50 13.20
CA ARG A 41 -51.91 -20.90 14.25
C ARG A 41 -51.54 -22.23 14.89
N ALA A 42 -51.11 -23.22 14.11
CA ALA A 42 -50.70 -24.53 14.61
C ALA A 42 -49.41 -24.46 15.45
N ARG A 43 -48.45 -23.60 15.07
CA ARG A 43 -47.22 -23.40 15.85
C ARG A 43 -47.49 -22.65 17.15
N CYS A 44 -48.32 -21.60 17.11
CA CYS A 44 -48.81 -20.90 18.32
C CYS A 44 -49.44 -21.90 19.31
N ALA A 45 -50.37 -22.73 18.82
CA ALA A 45 -50.98 -23.79 19.60
C ALA A 45 -49.96 -24.80 20.17
N SER A 46 -48.94 -25.21 19.39
CA SER A 46 -47.90 -26.14 19.85
C SER A 46 -47.01 -25.61 20.97
N LEU A 47 -46.98 -24.29 21.15
CA LEU A 47 -46.20 -23.60 22.19
C LEU A 47 -47.07 -23.11 23.35
N GLY A 48 -48.35 -23.51 23.39
CA GLY A 48 -49.29 -23.12 24.44
C GLY A 48 -49.80 -21.67 24.32
N ILE A 49 -49.55 -21.01 23.19
CA ILE A 49 -50.10 -19.70 22.88
C ILE A 49 -51.46 -19.91 22.23
N HIS A 50 -52.53 -19.58 22.96
CA HIS A 50 -53.89 -19.74 22.48
C HIS A 50 -54.23 -18.61 21.51
N CYS A 51 -54.41 -18.91 20.21
CA CYS A 51 -54.82 -17.98 19.14
C CYS A 51 -56.20 -17.30 19.35
N GLU A 52 -56.83 -17.48 20.51
CA GLU A 52 -58.04 -16.75 20.90
C GLU A 52 -57.72 -15.41 21.59
N ASP A 53 -56.44 -15.10 21.83
CA ASP A 53 -56.03 -13.74 22.19
C ASP A 53 -56.44 -12.78 21.06
N ALA A 54 -57.30 -11.82 21.40
CA ALA A 54 -57.91 -10.90 20.45
C ALA A 54 -56.87 -10.19 19.57
N ASP A 55 -55.67 -9.95 20.12
CA ASP A 55 -54.56 -9.29 19.45
C ASP A 55 -53.92 -10.16 18.35
N VAL A 56 -53.79 -11.48 18.56
CA VAL A 56 -53.22 -12.39 17.54
C VAL A 56 -54.22 -12.61 16.40
N ARG A 57 -55.51 -12.69 16.74
CA ARG A 57 -56.59 -12.83 15.76
C ARG A 57 -56.73 -11.57 14.91
N GLU A 58 -56.65 -10.38 15.52
CA GLU A 58 -56.62 -9.08 14.82
C GLU A 58 -55.45 -9.01 13.83
N ILE A 59 -54.24 -9.45 14.23
CA ILE A 59 -53.06 -9.48 13.34
C ILE A 59 -53.24 -10.45 12.16
N VAL A 60 -53.81 -11.63 12.41
CA VAL A 60 -54.03 -12.64 11.35
C VAL A 60 -55.16 -12.21 10.41
N ASP A 61 -56.22 -11.58 10.92
CA ASP A 61 -57.32 -11.08 10.11
C ASP A 61 -56.88 -9.85 9.27
N GLU A 62 -56.04 -8.94 9.82
CA GLU A 62 -55.41 -7.85 9.06
C GLU A 62 -54.43 -8.36 7.99
N LEU A 63 -53.72 -9.48 8.25
CA LEU A 63 -52.89 -10.22 7.28
C LEU A 63 -53.74 -10.68 6.09
N GLU A 64 -54.84 -11.38 6.40
CA GLU A 64 -55.73 -11.97 5.41
C GLU A 64 -56.46 -10.89 4.58
N GLU A 65 -56.86 -9.77 5.21
CA GLU A 65 -57.52 -8.63 4.55
C GLU A 65 -56.55 -7.80 3.68
N SER A 66 -55.36 -7.49 4.19
CA SER A 66 -54.39 -6.62 3.49
C SER A 66 -53.74 -7.30 2.29
N CYS A 67 -53.67 -8.64 2.28
CA CYS A 67 -53.09 -9.38 1.17
C CYS A 67 -54.06 -9.57 -0.02
N GLY A 68 -55.36 -9.28 0.14
CA GLY A 68 -56.36 -9.29 -0.95
C GLY A 68 -56.51 -10.61 -1.73
N HIS A 69 -55.89 -11.70 -1.28
CA HIS A 69 -55.81 -12.98 -1.97
C HIS A 69 -55.99 -14.16 -1.01
N VAL A 70 -56.94 -15.03 -1.31
CA VAL A 70 -56.96 -16.40 -0.79
C VAL A 70 -55.76 -17.13 -1.42
N PHE A 71 -54.89 -17.73 -0.59
CA PHE A 71 -53.68 -18.46 -0.99
C PHE A 71 -54.00 -19.76 -1.78
N GLU A 72 -54.61 -19.65 -2.97
CA GLU A 72 -54.95 -20.80 -3.82
C GLU A 72 -54.12 -20.91 -5.10
N THR A 73 -53.09 -20.08 -5.31
CA THR A 73 -52.21 -20.22 -6.48
C THR A 73 -50.74 -20.09 -6.10
N GLU A 74 -49.92 -20.90 -6.76
CA GLU A 74 -48.52 -21.28 -6.49
C GLU A 74 -47.46 -20.14 -6.44
N ALA A 75 -47.86 -18.89 -6.22
CA ALA A 75 -46.95 -17.79 -5.96
C ALA A 75 -46.35 -17.90 -4.54
N LYS A 76 -45.02 -17.90 -4.45
CA LYS A 76 -44.23 -18.11 -3.23
C LYS A 76 -44.78 -17.31 -2.02
N PRO A 77 -45.43 -17.95 -1.03
CA PRO A 77 -46.09 -17.29 0.10
C PRO A 77 -45.19 -16.37 0.96
N GLN A 78 -43.88 -16.56 0.86
CA GLN A 78 -42.86 -15.84 1.63
C GLN A 78 -42.73 -14.35 1.27
N VAL A 79 -43.08 -13.98 0.03
CA VAL A 79 -43.07 -12.56 -0.41
C VAL A 79 -44.19 -11.78 0.30
N ALA A 80 -45.34 -12.43 0.54
CA ALA A 80 -46.49 -11.82 1.20
C ALA A 80 -46.22 -11.46 2.66
N VAL A 81 -45.44 -12.26 3.41
CA VAL A 81 -45.11 -11.95 4.81
C VAL A 81 -44.16 -10.76 4.92
N CYS A 82 -43.17 -10.64 4.04
CA CYS A 82 -42.25 -9.50 4.04
C CYS A 82 -42.95 -8.21 3.61
N ASP A 83 -43.77 -8.29 2.56
CA ASP A 83 -44.58 -7.17 2.09
C ASP A 83 -45.65 -6.80 3.13
N PHE A 84 -46.18 -7.78 3.87
CA PHE A 84 -47.05 -7.54 5.02
C PHE A 84 -46.31 -6.87 6.18
N LEU A 85 -45.12 -7.32 6.56
CA LEU A 85 -44.34 -6.64 7.60
C LEU A 85 -44.02 -5.20 7.18
N ALA A 86 -43.62 -4.97 5.93
CA ALA A 86 -43.40 -3.62 5.39
C ALA A 86 -44.68 -2.78 5.41
N TYR A 87 -45.82 -3.40 5.06
CA TYR A 87 -47.15 -2.79 5.14
C TYR A 87 -47.54 -2.44 6.57
N VAL A 88 -47.30 -3.33 7.52
CA VAL A 88 -47.62 -3.19 8.95
C VAL A 88 -46.72 -2.18 9.64
N TYR A 89 -45.44 -2.16 9.30
CA TYR A 89 -44.51 -1.12 9.76
C TYR A 89 -44.71 0.20 9.02
N HIS A 90 -45.58 0.25 8.00
CA HIS A 90 -45.78 1.38 7.09
C HIS A 90 -44.47 1.92 6.51
N THR A 91 -43.49 1.03 6.31
CA THR A 91 -42.17 1.39 5.78
C THR A 91 -42.00 0.75 4.43
N ARG A 92 -42.41 1.46 3.38
CA ARG A 92 -41.94 1.18 2.04
C ARG A 92 -40.61 1.88 1.81
N PRO A 93 -39.64 1.25 1.12
CA PRO A 93 -38.38 1.92 0.76
C PRO A 93 -38.58 3.30 0.11
N SER A 94 -39.61 3.46 -0.74
CA SER A 94 -39.96 4.72 -1.42
C SER A 94 -40.64 5.78 -0.55
N GLU A 95 -41.18 5.40 0.62
CA GLU A 95 -41.90 6.30 1.53
C GLU A 95 -40.99 6.83 2.66
N GLN A 96 -39.71 6.44 2.68
CA GLN A 96 -38.78 6.91 3.69
C GLN A 96 -38.44 8.40 3.52
N ASP A 97 -38.32 9.10 4.65
CA ASP A 97 -37.80 10.46 4.69
C ASP A 97 -36.27 10.45 4.60
N PHE A 98 -35.75 10.93 3.46
CA PHE A 98 -34.33 11.04 3.16
C PHE A 98 -33.72 12.42 3.46
N SER A 99 -34.49 13.35 4.04
CA SER A 99 -34.05 14.74 4.31
C SER A 99 -32.82 14.87 5.22
N GLN A 100 -32.47 13.80 5.95
CA GLN A 100 -31.28 13.76 6.81
C GLN A 100 -29.98 13.49 6.03
N ILE A 101 -30.06 12.89 4.83
CA ILE A 101 -28.88 12.52 4.02
C ILE A 101 -28.78 13.30 2.71
N THR A 102 -29.89 13.85 2.24
CA THR A 102 -29.90 14.91 1.24
C THR A 102 -29.76 16.21 2.03
N ASP A 103 -28.68 16.98 1.85
CA ASP A 103 -28.58 18.32 2.46
C ASP A 103 -29.94 19.03 2.25
N ALA A 104 -30.52 19.65 3.28
CA ALA A 104 -31.88 20.22 3.22
C ALA A 104 -32.06 21.36 2.17
N SER A 105 -31.00 21.69 1.43
CA SER A 105 -31.04 22.48 0.22
C SER A 105 -31.35 21.58 -0.98
N ASP A 106 -32.31 21.96 -1.83
CA ASP A 106 -32.74 21.30 -3.08
C ASP A 106 -31.62 21.12 -4.16
N CYS A 107 -30.36 21.00 -3.80
CA CYS A 107 -29.19 21.09 -4.67
C CYS A 107 -28.61 19.71 -4.97
N ALA A 108 -29.43 18.80 -5.51
CA ALA A 108 -28.89 17.66 -6.24
C ALA A 108 -27.98 18.21 -7.35
N THR A 109 -26.72 17.78 -7.36
CA THR A 109 -25.69 18.37 -8.23
C THR A 109 -25.33 17.36 -9.32
N VAL A 110 -25.71 17.65 -10.57
CA VAL A 110 -25.31 16.83 -11.72
C VAL A 110 -23.79 16.81 -11.83
N ILE A 111 -23.20 15.61 -11.83
CA ILE A 111 -21.78 15.41 -12.09
C ILE A 111 -21.66 14.77 -13.47
N PRO A 112 -21.28 15.54 -14.51
CA PRO A 112 -21.37 15.07 -15.91
C PRO A 112 -20.54 13.82 -16.21
N ARG A 113 -19.47 13.59 -15.45
CA ARG A 113 -18.55 12.48 -15.65
C ARG A 113 -18.71 11.48 -14.53
N ILE A 114 -19.10 10.26 -14.87
CA ILE A 114 -19.33 9.20 -13.89
C ILE A 114 -18.05 8.89 -13.10
N GLU A 115 -16.88 9.04 -13.73
CA GLU A 115 -15.61 8.87 -13.05
C GLU A 115 -15.42 9.89 -11.91
N ASP A 116 -16.02 11.06 -11.99
CA ASP A 116 -15.86 12.14 -11.01
C ASP A 116 -16.86 12.03 -9.84
N ARG A 117 -17.77 11.05 -9.86
CA ARG A 117 -18.79 10.77 -8.83
C ARG A 117 -18.26 10.03 -7.59
N ALA A 118 -17.13 10.50 -7.06
CA ALA A 118 -16.55 9.96 -5.83
C ALA A 118 -17.05 10.72 -4.60
N LEU A 119 -17.23 10.02 -3.48
CA LEU A 119 -17.76 10.58 -2.25
C LEU A 119 -16.69 10.68 -1.16
N MET A 120 -16.80 11.71 -0.33
CA MET A 120 -15.97 11.90 0.85
C MET A 120 -16.41 10.96 1.98
N LEU A 121 -15.50 10.66 2.92
CA LEU A 121 -15.80 9.82 4.09
C LEU A 121 -17.01 10.33 4.88
N ARG A 122 -17.17 11.65 5.02
CA ARG A 122 -18.32 12.26 5.72
C ARG A 122 -19.67 11.92 5.09
N GLN A 123 -19.74 11.81 3.76
CA GLN A 123 -20.98 11.49 3.04
C GLN A 123 -21.35 10.02 3.24
N TYR A 124 -20.36 9.12 3.21
CA TYR A 124 -20.58 7.73 3.59
C TYR A 124 -20.96 7.57 5.08
N SER A 125 -20.37 8.38 5.95
CA SER A 125 -20.70 8.36 7.39
C SER A 125 -22.15 8.81 7.63
N ALA A 126 -22.61 9.85 6.93
CA ALA A 126 -23.99 10.31 7.02
C ALA A 126 -25.02 9.21 6.65
N LEU A 127 -24.69 8.34 5.69
CA LEU A 127 -25.52 7.17 5.37
C LEU A 127 -25.61 6.18 6.54
N VAL A 128 -24.50 5.91 7.23
CA VAL A 128 -24.48 5.04 8.41
C VAL A 128 -25.21 5.70 9.58
N ASP A 129 -25.06 7.01 9.77
CA ASP A 129 -25.77 7.77 10.81
C ASP A 129 -27.29 7.72 10.58
N PHE A 130 -27.72 7.81 9.32
CA PHE A 130 -29.12 7.67 8.92
C PHE A 130 -29.70 6.28 9.23
N MET A 131 -28.92 5.22 8.97
CA MET A 131 -29.30 3.85 9.34
C MET A 131 -29.35 3.71 10.86
N THR A 132 -28.37 4.28 11.56
CA THR A 132 -28.29 4.25 13.03
C THR A 132 -29.49 4.93 13.67
N GLY A 133 -29.95 6.07 13.12
CA GLY A 133 -31.16 6.75 13.60
C GLY A 133 -32.47 5.98 13.44
N ARG A 134 -32.45 4.87 12.69
CA ARG A 134 -33.58 3.95 12.49
C ARG A 134 -33.43 2.62 13.23
N ALA A 135 -32.24 2.35 13.76
CA ALA A 135 -32.02 1.18 14.58
C ALA A 135 -32.72 1.37 15.94
N GLY A 136 -33.39 0.33 16.42
CA GLY A 136 -33.87 0.28 17.80
C GLY A 136 -32.72 0.15 18.80
N ASP A 137 -33.03 0.19 20.09
CA ASP A 137 -32.04 0.03 21.17
C ASP A 137 -31.30 -1.33 21.11
N ASP A 138 -31.89 -2.32 20.44
CA ASP A 138 -31.31 -3.64 20.23
C ASP A 138 -30.48 -3.76 18.94
N GLY A 139 -30.28 -2.66 18.20
CA GLY A 139 -29.53 -2.62 16.94
C GLY A 139 -30.33 -3.05 15.71
N CYS A 140 -31.59 -3.48 15.87
CA CYS A 140 -32.42 -3.90 14.74
C CYS A 140 -32.92 -2.70 13.93
N LEU A 141 -32.77 -2.75 12.61
CA LEU A 141 -33.42 -1.84 11.68
C LEU A 141 -34.89 -2.23 11.53
N LEU A 142 -35.76 -1.59 12.31
CA LEU A 142 -37.19 -1.93 12.36
C LEU A 142 -37.85 -1.68 10.99
N GLY A 143 -38.62 -2.67 10.52
CA GLY A 143 -39.30 -2.63 9.22
C GLY A 143 -38.41 -2.99 8.03
N TRP A 144 -37.09 -3.15 8.22
CA TRP A 144 -36.18 -3.60 7.17
C TRP A 144 -36.08 -5.13 7.17
N TYR A 145 -36.27 -5.72 5.99
CA TYR A 145 -36.13 -7.17 5.77
C TYR A 145 -35.12 -7.46 4.66
N ASP A 146 -34.62 -8.70 4.66
CA ASP A 146 -33.75 -9.19 3.62
C ASP A 146 -34.50 -10.17 2.70
N ARG A 147 -34.66 -9.76 1.43
CA ARG A 147 -35.34 -10.55 0.41
C ARG A 147 -34.61 -11.85 0.07
N GLU A 148 -33.28 -11.88 0.21
CA GLU A 148 -32.46 -13.04 -0.13
C GLU A 148 -32.34 -14.02 1.03
N SER A 149 -32.00 -13.53 2.23
CA SER A 149 -31.84 -14.40 3.41
C SER A 149 -33.16 -14.76 4.09
N LYS A 150 -34.27 -14.13 3.67
CA LYS A 150 -35.61 -14.29 4.26
C LYS A 150 -35.65 -13.97 5.75
N LEU A 151 -34.69 -13.15 6.22
CA LEU A 151 -34.66 -12.70 7.60
C LEU A 151 -35.58 -11.48 7.76
N PRO A 152 -36.44 -11.49 8.79
CA PRO A 152 -37.48 -10.48 9.01
C PRO A 152 -36.94 -9.16 9.59
N SER A 153 -35.71 -9.17 10.08
CA SER A 153 -35.06 -8.01 10.66
C SER A 153 -33.57 -8.06 10.41
N ILE A 154 -33.02 -6.91 10.05
CA ILE A 154 -31.59 -6.75 9.76
C ILE A 154 -30.93 -6.05 10.95
N GLN A 155 -29.87 -6.63 11.50
CA GLN A 155 -29.02 -5.95 12.47
C GLN A 155 -28.21 -4.85 11.77
N LEU A 156 -28.13 -3.65 12.36
CA LEU A 156 -27.38 -2.52 11.80
C LEU A 156 -25.93 -2.88 11.46
N GLU A 157 -25.27 -3.66 12.32
CA GLU A 157 -23.89 -4.10 12.14
C GLU A 157 -23.71 -5.13 11.02
N GLU A 158 -24.77 -5.83 10.65
CA GLU A 158 -24.79 -6.87 9.60
C GLU A 158 -25.42 -6.35 8.30
N ALA A 159 -26.02 -5.16 8.34
CA ALA A 159 -26.71 -4.55 7.22
C ALA A 159 -25.77 -4.36 6.02
N SER A 160 -25.89 -5.24 5.03
CA SER A 160 -25.06 -5.26 3.83
C SER A 160 -25.35 -4.08 2.91
N ILE A 161 -24.44 -3.84 1.97
CA ILE A 161 -24.63 -2.81 0.94
C ILE A 161 -25.78 -3.17 -0.01
N TYR A 162 -26.08 -4.46 -0.22
CA TYR A 162 -27.31 -4.88 -0.93
C TYR A 162 -28.58 -4.41 -0.24
N GLN A 163 -28.63 -4.55 1.09
CA GLN A 163 -29.79 -4.12 1.88
C GLN A 163 -29.86 -2.59 1.94
N ALA A 164 -28.74 -1.90 2.16
CA ALA A 164 -28.70 -0.44 2.07
C ALA A 164 -29.10 0.07 0.68
N ASN A 165 -28.75 -0.67 -0.38
CA ASN A 165 -29.17 -0.34 -1.74
C ASN A 165 -30.68 -0.43 -1.89
N HIS A 166 -31.27 -1.56 -1.47
CA HIS A 166 -32.71 -1.77 -1.54
C HIS A 166 -33.52 -0.75 -0.72
N TRP A 167 -33.09 -0.49 0.52
CA TRP A 167 -33.86 0.31 1.47
C TRP A 167 -33.65 1.82 1.33
N ILE A 168 -32.48 2.26 0.86
CA ILE A 168 -32.12 3.68 0.82
C ILE A 168 -31.75 4.13 -0.59
N ILE A 169 -30.70 3.51 -1.14
CA ILE A 169 -30.01 4.10 -2.30
C ILE A 169 -30.87 4.02 -3.55
N GLU A 170 -31.44 2.85 -3.86
CA GLU A 170 -32.29 2.65 -5.04
C GLU A 170 -33.57 3.52 -5.01
N PRO A 171 -34.37 3.55 -3.94
CA PRO A 171 -35.53 4.44 -3.87
C PRO A 171 -35.17 5.91 -4.06
N LEU A 172 -34.08 6.36 -3.43
CA LEU A 172 -33.62 7.75 -3.54
C LEU A 172 -33.11 8.06 -4.96
N THR A 173 -32.34 7.15 -5.56
CA THR A 173 -31.76 7.34 -6.90
C THR A 173 -32.79 7.21 -8.02
N LEU A 174 -33.82 6.38 -7.86
CA LEU A 174 -34.94 6.29 -8.80
C LEU A 174 -35.83 7.54 -8.76
N ARG A 175 -36.05 8.10 -7.56
CA ARG A 175 -36.87 9.31 -7.38
C ARG A 175 -36.28 10.52 -8.10
N GLU A 176 -34.96 10.67 -8.02
CA GLU A 176 -34.25 11.83 -8.59
C GLU A 176 -33.66 11.57 -9.99
N ASP A 177 -33.66 10.32 -10.47
CA ASP A 177 -32.98 9.86 -11.70
C ASP A 177 -31.48 10.25 -11.75
N MET A 178 -30.81 10.07 -10.62
CA MET A 178 -29.41 10.46 -10.42
C MET A 178 -28.65 9.39 -9.64
N SER A 179 -27.32 9.41 -9.68
CA SER A 179 -26.51 8.59 -8.78
C SER A 179 -26.62 9.10 -7.33
N TYR A 180 -26.37 8.21 -6.36
CA TYR A 180 -26.34 8.62 -4.95
C TYR A 180 -25.31 9.72 -4.71
N ALA A 181 -24.17 9.62 -5.39
CA ALA A 181 -23.10 10.60 -5.30
C ALA A 181 -23.55 12.01 -5.68
N GLU A 182 -24.35 12.15 -6.74
CA GLU A 182 -24.89 13.43 -7.20
C GLU A 182 -25.96 14.00 -6.26
N ILE A 183 -26.72 13.14 -5.60
CA ILE A 183 -27.78 13.54 -4.67
C ILE A 183 -27.21 14.09 -3.36
N VAL A 184 -26.14 13.47 -2.83
CA VAL A 184 -25.57 13.82 -1.51
C VAL A 184 -24.38 14.76 -1.57
N THR A 185 -24.09 15.33 -2.75
CA THR A 185 -23.01 16.29 -2.93
C THR A 185 -23.54 17.63 -3.44
N SER A 186 -23.00 18.71 -2.87
CA SER A 186 -23.16 20.07 -3.37
C SER A 186 -21.97 20.54 -4.21
N ASP A 187 -20.89 19.75 -4.27
CA ASP A 187 -19.70 20.07 -5.05
C ASP A 187 -19.70 19.27 -6.36
N SER A 188 -19.72 20.00 -7.49
CA SER A 188 -19.61 19.41 -8.83
C SER A 188 -18.15 19.17 -9.24
N LYS A 189 -17.17 19.63 -8.46
CA LYS A 189 -15.75 19.49 -8.79
C LYS A 189 -15.25 18.12 -8.41
N ALA A 190 -14.48 17.53 -9.33
CA ALA A 190 -13.76 16.29 -9.05
C ALA A 190 -12.79 16.50 -7.87
N PRO A 191 -12.83 15.65 -6.84
CA PRO A 191 -11.91 15.75 -5.71
C PRO A 191 -10.45 15.56 -6.16
N ASN A 192 -9.53 16.27 -5.50
CA ASN A 192 -8.10 16.28 -5.86
C ASN A 192 -7.45 14.88 -5.80
N ARG A 193 -7.96 13.98 -4.96
CA ARG A 193 -7.46 12.62 -4.80
C ARG A 193 -8.62 11.64 -4.63
N THR A 194 -8.80 10.80 -5.64
CA THR A 194 -9.87 9.79 -5.67
C THR A 194 -9.28 8.40 -5.65
N TRP A 195 -9.73 7.56 -4.73
CA TRP A 195 -9.45 6.12 -4.71
C TRP A 195 -10.62 5.36 -5.32
N PHE A 196 -10.32 4.39 -6.16
CA PHE A 196 -11.32 3.43 -6.61
C PHE A 196 -11.47 2.33 -5.54
N VAL A 197 -12.69 2.05 -5.09
CA VAL A 197 -12.96 1.05 -4.05
C VAL A 197 -13.48 -0.24 -4.68
N SER A 198 -12.67 -1.29 -4.59
CA SER A 198 -13.05 -2.65 -4.94
C SER A 198 -13.54 -3.37 -3.69
N HIS A 199 -14.77 -3.85 -3.68
CA HIS A 199 -15.35 -4.53 -2.52
C HIS A 199 -16.50 -5.47 -2.91
N TRP A 200 -16.89 -6.34 -1.97
CA TRP A 200 -18.09 -7.16 -2.09
C TRP A 200 -19.30 -6.42 -1.48
N TRP A 201 -20.43 -6.39 -2.17
CA TRP A 201 -21.64 -5.70 -1.71
C TRP A 201 -22.37 -6.42 -0.55
N GLY A 202 -22.07 -7.70 -0.33
CA GLY A 202 -22.58 -8.40 0.85
C GLY A 202 -21.84 -8.05 2.15
N GLU A 203 -20.81 -7.20 2.08
CA GLU A 203 -20.17 -6.67 3.28
C GLU A 203 -21.08 -5.65 3.97
N ALA A 204 -21.04 -5.62 5.30
CA ALA A 204 -21.80 -4.67 6.10
C ALA A 204 -21.40 -3.22 5.77
N MET A 205 -22.40 -2.35 5.60
CA MET A 205 -22.19 -0.92 5.31
C MET A 205 -21.36 -0.23 6.39
N SER A 206 -21.60 -0.57 7.67
CA SER A 206 -20.81 -0.03 8.78
C SER A 206 -19.33 -0.42 8.69
N SER A 207 -19.04 -1.66 8.29
CA SER A 207 -17.67 -2.16 8.07
C SER A 207 -16.99 -1.50 6.87
N PHE A 208 -17.74 -1.27 5.79
CA PHE A 208 -17.27 -0.50 4.63
C PHE A 208 -16.79 0.90 5.07
N VAL A 209 -17.63 1.65 5.79
CA VAL A 209 -17.28 3.02 6.24
C VAL A 209 -16.14 3.02 7.25
N LYS A 210 -16.11 2.09 8.20
CA LYS A 210 -14.98 1.92 9.14
C LYS A 210 -13.66 1.65 8.41
N SER A 211 -13.70 0.84 7.36
CA SER A 211 -12.52 0.52 6.56
C SER A 211 -12.01 1.74 5.80
N LEU A 212 -12.91 2.55 5.21
CA LEU A 212 -12.54 3.82 4.60
C LEU A 212 -11.93 4.79 5.63
N ALA A 213 -12.55 4.92 6.80
CA ALA A 213 -12.06 5.77 7.89
C ALA A 213 -10.66 5.37 8.33
N LYS A 214 -10.40 4.07 8.49
CA LYS A 214 -9.08 3.58 8.87
C LYS A 214 -8.04 3.84 7.79
N HIS A 215 -8.41 3.68 6.52
CA HIS A 215 -7.50 3.96 5.41
C HIS A 215 -7.13 5.45 5.32
N VAL A 216 -8.11 6.36 5.51
CA VAL A 216 -7.86 7.82 5.63
C VAL A 216 -6.87 8.12 6.75
N GLU A 217 -7.09 7.52 7.94
CA GLU A 217 -6.24 7.68 9.12
C GLU A 217 -4.79 7.24 8.82
N ILE A 218 -4.59 6.04 8.27
CA ILE A 218 -3.26 5.49 8.00
C ILE A 218 -2.50 6.29 6.94
N ARG A 219 -3.17 6.70 5.87
CA ARG A 219 -2.52 7.50 4.82
C ARG A 219 -2.28 8.96 5.23
N GLY A 220 -2.71 9.38 6.42
CA GLY A 220 -2.49 10.74 6.92
C GLY A 220 -3.24 11.79 6.09
N HIS A 221 -4.24 11.37 5.33
CA HIS A 221 -5.04 12.29 4.55
C HIS A 221 -6.09 12.89 5.48
N GLY A 222 -6.16 14.21 5.63
CA GLY A 222 -7.30 14.81 6.33
C GLY A 222 -8.61 14.32 5.71
N SER A 223 -9.62 14.04 6.53
CA SER A 223 -10.90 13.43 6.10
C SER A 223 -11.65 14.17 5.00
N GLY A 224 -11.31 15.44 4.74
CA GLY A 224 -11.88 16.28 3.67
C GLY A 224 -11.02 16.39 2.40
N ARG A 225 -9.97 15.58 2.23
CA ARG A 225 -9.06 15.66 1.05
C ARG A 225 -9.12 14.46 0.13
N VAL A 226 -9.78 13.37 0.53
CA VAL A 226 -9.82 12.11 -0.20
C VAL A 226 -11.25 11.66 -0.41
N ALA A 227 -11.55 11.37 -1.67
CA ALA A 227 -12.81 10.77 -2.04
C ALA A 227 -12.61 9.31 -2.45
N TYR A 228 -13.69 8.55 -2.33
CA TYR A 228 -13.78 7.15 -2.66
C TYR A 228 -14.85 6.97 -3.72
N TRP A 229 -14.46 6.38 -4.84
CA TRP A 229 -15.37 5.99 -5.91
C TRP A 229 -15.77 4.53 -5.66
N ALA A 230 -17.04 4.31 -5.35
CA ALA A 230 -17.62 2.96 -5.21
C ALA A 230 -18.81 2.81 -6.17
N ALA A 231 -18.88 1.68 -6.87
CA ALA A 231 -19.85 1.49 -7.95
C ALA A 231 -21.31 1.68 -7.51
N TRP A 232 -21.67 1.19 -6.32
CA TRP A 232 -23.05 1.31 -5.79
C TRP A 232 -23.48 2.76 -5.57
N SER A 233 -22.55 3.66 -5.21
CA SER A 233 -22.86 5.08 -4.97
C SER A 233 -22.73 5.93 -6.23
N ALA A 234 -21.79 5.58 -7.12
CA ALA A 234 -21.44 6.40 -8.27
C ALA A 234 -22.31 6.16 -9.51
N LEU A 235 -22.91 4.98 -9.63
CA LEU A 235 -23.78 4.64 -10.75
C LEU A 235 -25.24 4.99 -10.44
N GLY A 236 -25.92 5.64 -11.38
CA GLY A 236 -27.37 5.89 -11.36
C GLY A 236 -28.20 4.64 -11.71
N PRO A 237 -29.53 4.67 -11.58
CA PRO A 237 -30.39 3.50 -11.79
C PRO A 237 -30.23 2.86 -13.17
N GLY A 238 -30.25 3.66 -14.24
CA GLY A 238 -30.07 3.17 -15.62
C GLY A 238 -28.63 2.75 -15.95
N GLU A 239 -27.65 3.15 -15.13
CA GLU A 239 -26.23 2.83 -15.34
C GLU A 239 -25.80 1.55 -14.59
N ARG A 240 -26.56 1.15 -13.57
CA ARG A 240 -26.33 -0.09 -12.80
C ARG A 240 -26.80 -1.33 -13.53
N ASP A 241 -27.69 -1.19 -14.51
CA ASP A 241 -28.24 -2.34 -15.23
C ASP A 241 -27.14 -3.04 -16.05
N THR A 242 -26.71 -4.20 -15.55
CA THR A 242 -25.70 -5.05 -16.17
C THR A 242 -26.21 -5.82 -17.37
N SER A 243 -27.52 -5.76 -17.68
CA SER A 243 -28.09 -6.47 -18.82
C SER A 243 -27.67 -5.88 -20.17
N SER A 244 -27.37 -4.57 -20.20
CA SER A 244 -26.69 -3.98 -21.34
C SER A 244 -25.18 -4.17 -21.18
N GLU A 245 -24.58 -5.01 -22.03
CA GLU A 245 -23.17 -5.43 -21.99
C GLU A 245 -22.14 -4.26 -22.07
N ASP A 246 -22.58 -3.01 -22.16
CA ASP A 246 -21.73 -1.89 -22.62
C ASP A 246 -21.52 -0.75 -21.60
N THR A 247 -22.48 -0.42 -20.72
CA THR A 247 -22.44 0.86 -20.00
C THR A 247 -21.84 0.77 -18.60
N GLY A 248 -22.45 0.07 -17.63
CA GLY A 248 -22.01 0.12 -16.23
C GLY A 248 -20.60 -0.46 -15.99
N GLN A 249 -20.32 -1.60 -16.61
CA GLN A 249 -19.08 -2.36 -16.41
C GLN A 249 -17.86 -1.64 -16.99
N LYS A 250 -17.98 -1.15 -18.24
CA LYS A 250 -16.93 -0.33 -18.86
C LYS A 250 -16.74 0.98 -18.11
N THR A 251 -17.78 1.51 -17.46
CA THR A 251 -17.70 2.72 -16.64
C THR A 251 -16.88 2.53 -15.37
N ALA A 252 -17.08 1.43 -14.63
CA ALA A 252 -16.24 1.14 -13.46
C ALA A 252 -14.76 1.02 -13.85
N LEU A 253 -14.46 0.29 -14.92
CA LEU A 253 -13.10 0.18 -15.45
C LEU A 253 -12.53 1.53 -15.89
N ARG A 254 -13.35 2.41 -16.49
CA ARG A 254 -12.94 3.80 -16.82
C ARG A 254 -12.64 4.61 -15.57
N ALA A 255 -13.49 4.52 -14.54
CA ALA A 255 -13.31 5.23 -13.28
C ALA A 255 -12.06 4.79 -12.53
N MET A 256 -11.61 3.55 -12.71
CA MET A 256 -10.37 3.04 -12.13
C MET A 256 -9.10 3.53 -12.85
N ARG A 257 -9.17 3.92 -14.13
CA ARG A 257 -7.97 4.24 -14.94
C ARG A 257 -7.16 5.38 -14.32
N GLY A 258 -5.89 5.08 -14.03
CA GLY A 258 -4.93 6.05 -13.48
C GLY A 258 -5.18 6.41 -12.01
N ARG A 259 -6.05 5.68 -11.31
CA ARG A 259 -6.36 5.89 -9.89
C ARG A 259 -5.80 4.78 -9.02
N PRO A 260 -5.38 5.09 -7.79
CA PRO A 260 -5.06 4.06 -6.81
C PRO A 260 -6.32 3.27 -6.43
N VAL A 261 -6.17 1.99 -6.12
CA VAL A 261 -7.25 1.08 -5.76
C VAL A 261 -7.16 0.73 -4.28
N LEU A 262 -8.31 0.75 -3.62
CA LEU A 262 -8.50 0.25 -2.26
C LEU A 262 -9.38 -1.01 -2.33
N LEU A 263 -8.80 -2.16 -1.96
CA LEU A 263 -9.53 -3.42 -1.85
C LEU A 263 -10.03 -3.60 -0.42
N LEU A 264 -11.33 -3.72 -0.24
CA LEU A 264 -11.94 -4.04 1.06
C LEU A 264 -12.22 -5.54 1.15
N VAL A 265 -11.67 -6.16 2.18
CA VAL A 265 -11.71 -7.60 2.40
C VAL A 265 -12.41 -7.87 3.74
N GLY A 266 -13.70 -8.19 3.65
CA GLY A 266 -14.47 -8.65 4.79
C GLY A 266 -13.91 -9.95 5.42
N PRO A 267 -14.46 -10.39 6.56
CA PRO A 267 -13.87 -11.45 7.39
C PRO A 267 -13.70 -12.80 6.67
N GLU A 268 -14.57 -13.12 5.72
CA GLU A 268 -14.51 -14.37 4.93
C GLU A 268 -13.64 -14.28 3.68
N ALA A 269 -12.98 -13.14 3.48
CA ALA A 269 -12.20 -12.80 2.30
C ALA A 269 -12.96 -13.01 0.97
N ARG A 270 -14.30 -12.87 0.99
CA ARG A 270 -15.16 -13.09 -0.18
C ARG A 270 -14.75 -12.24 -1.37
N ALA A 271 -14.32 -11.00 -1.15
CA ALA A 271 -13.83 -10.12 -2.22
C ALA A 271 -12.74 -10.80 -3.08
N LEU A 272 -11.89 -11.65 -2.50
CA LEU A 272 -10.84 -12.37 -3.23
C LEU A 272 -11.37 -13.55 -4.08
N ARG A 273 -12.63 -13.91 -3.93
CA ARG A 273 -13.34 -14.90 -4.76
C ARG A 273 -14.31 -14.25 -5.73
N ARG A 274 -14.50 -12.92 -5.72
CA ARG A 274 -15.47 -12.25 -6.58
C ARG A 274 -14.87 -11.90 -7.93
N ALA A 275 -15.55 -12.26 -9.02
CA ALA A 275 -15.11 -12.03 -10.40
C ALA A 275 -14.70 -10.56 -10.64
N TRP A 276 -15.57 -9.62 -10.25
CA TRP A 276 -15.34 -8.18 -10.41
C TRP A 276 -14.16 -7.67 -9.60
N CYS A 277 -14.04 -8.06 -8.33
CA CYS A 277 -12.92 -7.65 -7.50
C CYS A 277 -11.58 -8.17 -8.06
N ILE A 278 -11.54 -9.42 -8.53
CA ILE A 278 -10.36 -10.00 -9.18
C ILE A 278 -9.98 -9.18 -10.42
N LEU A 279 -10.95 -8.86 -11.28
CA LEU A 279 -10.72 -8.05 -12.48
C LEU A 279 -10.17 -6.65 -12.15
N GLU A 280 -10.77 -5.97 -11.17
CA GLU A 280 -10.38 -4.62 -10.74
C GLU A 280 -8.96 -4.61 -10.18
N VAL A 281 -8.65 -5.53 -9.26
CA VAL A 281 -7.32 -5.65 -8.68
C VAL A 281 -6.30 -6.06 -9.75
N ALA A 282 -6.61 -7.01 -10.62
CA ALA A 282 -5.72 -7.41 -11.72
C ALA A 282 -5.40 -6.26 -12.67
N SER A 283 -6.41 -5.44 -12.99
CA SER A 283 -6.25 -4.24 -13.81
C SER A 283 -5.39 -3.19 -13.11
N CYS A 284 -5.59 -2.95 -11.81
CA CYS A 284 -4.73 -2.06 -11.01
C CYS A 284 -3.26 -2.50 -11.03
N ARG A 285 -3.04 -3.81 -11.01
CA ARG A 285 -1.72 -4.43 -11.01
C ARG A 285 -1.04 -4.45 -12.38
N GLY A 286 -1.73 -4.01 -13.43
CA GLY A 286 -1.22 -4.07 -14.80
C GLY A 286 -1.11 -5.50 -15.34
N ALA A 287 -1.78 -6.47 -14.71
CA ALA A 287 -1.83 -7.85 -15.21
C ALA A 287 -2.64 -7.94 -16.52
N LEU A 288 -3.53 -6.97 -16.77
CA LEU A 288 -4.32 -6.88 -17.98
C LEU A 288 -3.90 -5.64 -18.79
N GLN A 289 -3.57 -5.84 -20.06
CA GLN A 289 -3.36 -4.73 -20.99
C GLN A 289 -4.73 -4.15 -21.37
N VAL A 290 -5.08 -3.00 -20.79
CA VAL A 290 -6.30 -2.28 -21.18
C VAL A 290 -5.99 -1.45 -22.43
N GLU A 291 -6.53 -1.89 -23.58
CA GLU A 291 -6.44 -1.17 -24.85
C GLU A 291 -6.79 0.32 -24.69
N GLY A 292 -5.93 1.18 -25.25
CA GLY A 292 -5.95 2.64 -25.07
C GLY A 292 -4.64 3.24 -24.55
N GLN A 293 -3.74 2.42 -23.99
CA GLN A 293 -2.38 2.86 -23.58
C GLN A 293 -1.33 2.82 -24.72
N SER A 294 -1.70 2.35 -25.92
CA SER A 294 -0.81 2.28 -27.10
C SER A 294 -0.81 3.54 -27.98
N GLY A 295 -1.63 4.55 -27.69
CA GLY A 295 -1.48 5.86 -28.31
C GLY A 295 -0.24 6.57 -27.75
N ASN A 296 0.48 7.33 -28.58
CA ASN A 296 1.74 8.08 -28.34
C ASN A 296 1.86 8.96 -27.05
N LEU A 297 0.91 8.88 -26.11
CA LEU A 297 1.13 9.25 -24.72
C LEU A 297 2.29 8.43 -24.19
N LYS A 298 3.47 9.07 -24.14
CA LYS A 298 4.68 8.57 -23.49
C LYS A 298 4.27 7.70 -22.31
N LYS A 299 4.49 6.37 -22.38
CA LYS A 299 4.34 5.44 -21.25
C LYS A 299 4.73 6.22 -20.01
N SER A 300 3.75 6.63 -19.19
CA SER A 300 4.02 7.34 -17.95
C SER A 300 4.96 6.43 -17.20
N ARG A 301 6.25 6.81 -17.14
CA ARG A 301 7.38 5.92 -16.86
C ARG A 301 7.04 5.00 -15.68
N GLY A 302 6.65 3.76 -15.98
CA GLY A 302 6.68 2.60 -15.09
C GLY A 302 5.93 2.66 -13.74
N GLY A 303 5.02 3.59 -13.50
CA GLY A 303 4.30 3.62 -12.22
C GLY A 303 3.15 2.61 -12.21
N ARG A 304 3.32 1.45 -11.56
CA ARG A 304 2.17 0.61 -11.21
C ARG A 304 1.21 1.41 -10.34
N SER A 305 -0.10 1.24 -10.54
CA SER A 305 -1.07 1.90 -9.66
C SER A 305 -0.96 1.32 -8.25
N VAL A 306 -1.13 2.19 -7.24
CA VAL A 306 -1.07 1.83 -5.83
C VAL A 306 -2.28 0.97 -5.48
N LEU A 307 -2.06 -0.15 -4.79
CA LEU A 307 -3.10 -1.05 -4.29
C LEU A 307 -3.01 -1.18 -2.78
N ASP A 308 -3.96 -0.59 -2.06
CA ASP A 308 -4.10 -0.81 -0.62
C ASP A 308 -5.17 -1.86 -0.34
N VAL A 309 -5.01 -2.61 0.75
CA VAL A 309 -5.96 -3.64 1.18
C VAL A 309 -6.36 -3.36 2.62
N VAL A 310 -7.67 -3.25 2.88
CA VAL A 310 -8.19 -3.21 4.24
C VAL A 310 -8.85 -4.53 4.54
N ALA A 311 -8.50 -5.13 5.68
CA ALA A 311 -9.09 -6.37 6.14
C ALA A 311 -9.69 -6.19 7.54
N LEU A 312 -10.83 -6.84 7.79
CA LEU A 312 -11.43 -6.87 9.13
C LEU A 312 -10.89 -8.06 9.92
N ARG A 313 -10.39 -7.80 11.13
CA ARG A 313 -10.03 -8.87 12.06
C ARG A 313 -11.27 -9.57 12.62
N LYS A 314 -11.23 -10.91 12.69
CA LYS A 314 -12.31 -11.76 13.20
C LYS A 314 -12.43 -11.79 14.73
N ASP A 315 -11.40 -11.38 15.45
CA ASP A 315 -11.33 -11.57 16.91
C ASP A 315 -12.23 -10.60 17.70
N ILE A 316 -12.93 -9.67 17.02
CA ILE A 316 -13.80 -8.67 17.63
C ILE A 316 -15.12 -8.62 16.86
N ARG A 317 -16.26 -8.66 17.57
CA ARG A 317 -17.62 -8.72 16.97
C ARG A 317 -17.89 -7.65 15.92
N SER A 318 -17.30 -6.45 16.07
CA SER A 318 -17.50 -5.32 15.17
C SER A 318 -16.44 -5.16 14.08
N GLY A 319 -15.44 -6.06 14.02
CA GLY A 319 -14.31 -6.06 13.10
C GLY A 319 -13.41 -4.83 13.23
N ILE A 320 -12.17 -4.98 13.69
CA ILE A 320 -11.19 -3.88 13.60
C ILE A 320 -10.57 -3.89 12.20
N PRO A 321 -10.70 -2.81 11.41
CA PRO A 321 -10.01 -2.70 10.13
C PRO A 321 -8.50 -2.56 10.34
N VAL A 322 -7.74 -3.35 9.59
CA VAL A 322 -6.28 -3.27 9.50
C VAL A 322 -5.89 -3.07 8.05
N VAL A 323 -4.95 -2.17 7.80
CA VAL A 323 -4.60 -1.72 6.45
C VAL A 323 -3.22 -2.23 6.08
N LEU A 324 -3.15 -2.94 4.96
CA LEU A 324 -1.94 -3.24 4.21
C LEU A 324 -1.79 -2.21 3.09
N THR A 325 -0.66 -1.53 3.05
CA THR A 325 -0.40 -0.44 2.09
C THR A 325 0.57 -0.89 0.99
N ASP A 326 0.34 -0.48 -0.28
CA ASP A 326 1.39 -0.53 -1.30
C ASP A 326 2.26 0.73 -1.18
N GLY A 327 3.58 0.53 -1.04
CA GLY A 327 4.53 1.60 -0.68
C GLY A 327 4.44 2.05 0.79
N LEU A 328 5.05 3.20 1.09
CA LEU A 328 5.04 3.84 2.40
C LEU A 328 3.92 4.89 2.47
N THR A 329 3.43 5.18 3.68
CA THR A 329 2.64 6.40 3.95
C THR A 329 3.52 7.65 3.87
N ASP A 330 2.93 8.84 3.80
CA ASP A 330 3.69 10.10 3.70
C ASP A 330 4.61 10.29 4.93
N MET A 331 4.10 9.97 6.12
CA MET A 331 4.88 9.98 7.37
C MET A 331 6.01 8.94 7.32
N GLU A 332 5.72 7.68 6.98
CA GLU A 332 6.76 6.66 6.86
C GLU A 332 7.80 7.03 5.80
N GLN A 333 7.40 7.68 4.70
CA GLN A 333 8.31 8.15 3.65
C GLN A 333 9.21 9.29 4.14
N GLU A 334 8.68 10.21 4.96
CA GLU A 334 9.49 11.24 5.64
C GLU A 334 10.53 10.59 6.56
N TRP A 335 10.12 9.58 7.33
CA TRP A 335 11.01 8.82 8.18
C TRP A 335 12.05 8.04 7.39
N GLU A 336 11.69 7.43 6.27
CA GLU A 336 12.61 6.76 5.35
C GLU A 336 13.64 7.73 4.75
N THR A 337 13.22 8.96 4.45
CA THR A 337 14.11 10.01 3.93
C THR A 337 15.09 10.49 5.00
N LYS A 338 14.61 10.76 6.23
CA LYS A 338 15.46 11.20 7.35
C LYS A 338 16.37 10.08 7.86
N HIS A 339 15.83 8.87 7.91
CA HIS A 339 16.46 7.68 8.48
C HIS A 339 16.14 6.47 7.60
N ARG A 340 16.97 6.24 6.58
CA ARG A 340 16.86 5.09 5.66
C ARG A 340 16.58 3.79 6.41
N GLY A 341 15.52 3.08 6.02
CA GLY A 341 15.00 1.86 6.63
C GLY A 341 13.92 2.06 7.71
N MET A 342 13.85 3.21 8.38
CA MET A 342 12.90 3.41 9.49
C MET A 342 11.46 3.46 9.01
N GLY A 343 11.18 4.07 7.84
CA GLY A 343 9.83 4.08 7.28
C GLY A 343 9.31 2.67 7.01
N GLN A 344 10.18 1.80 6.49
CA GLN A 344 9.84 0.39 6.26
C GLN A 344 9.62 -0.38 7.57
N ILE A 345 10.42 -0.12 8.61
CA ILE A 345 10.22 -0.73 9.93
C ILE A 345 8.87 -0.30 10.52
N CYS A 346 8.55 1.00 10.48
CA CYS A 346 7.27 1.53 10.93
C CYS A 346 6.09 0.89 10.17
N LYS A 347 6.22 0.75 8.84
CA LYS A 347 5.23 0.06 8.01
C LYS A 347 5.02 -1.37 8.47
N THR A 348 6.08 -2.17 8.58
CA THR A 348 5.93 -3.57 8.96
C THR A 348 5.38 -3.73 10.37
N ASP A 349 5.76 -2.85 11.32
CA ASP A 349 5.20 -2.88 12.67
C ASP A 349 3.69 -2.54 12.68
N ARG A 350 3.27 -1.57 11.87
CA ARG A 350 1.85 -1.23 11.68
C ARG A 350 1.07 -2.39 11.05
N GLU A 351 1.68 -3.10 10.11
CA GLU A 351 1.04 -4.17 9.33
C GLU A 351 1.16 -5.56 9.96
N LYS A 352 1.86 -5.71 11.09
CA LYS A 352 2.08 -7.02 11.75
C LYS A 352 0.80 -7.73 12.18
N GLU A 353 -0.26 -6.97 12.44
CA GLU A 353 -1.57 -7.47 12.89
C GLU A 353 -2.52 -7.78 11.73
N PHE A 354 -2.08 -7.63 10.47
CA PHE A 354 -2.92 -7.95 9.31
C PHE A 354 -3.40 -9.42 9.37
N PRO A 355 -4.68 -9.73 9.08
CA PRO A 355 -5.22 -11.09 9.18
C PRO A 355 -4.51 -12.09 8.25
N LEU A 356 -4.07 -13.23 8.79
CA LEU A 356 -3.33 -14.23 8.00
C LEU A 356 -4.23 -14.99 7.04
N GLU A 357 -5.50 -15.15 7.40
CA GLU A 357 -6.51 -15.82 6.59
C GLU A 357 -6.73 -15.09 5.26
N VAL A 358 -6.51 -13.77 5.23
CA VAL A 358 -6.56 -12.97 4.01
C VAL A 358 -5.36 -13.27 3.11
N PHE A 359 -4.16 -13.47 3.67
CA PHE A 359 -3.01 -13.91 2.88
C PHE A 359 -3.22 -15.33 2.33
N SER A 360 -3.75 -16.24 3.14
CA SER A 360 -4.10 -17.60 2.70
C SER A 360 -5.15 -17.59 1.58
N ALA A 361 -6.20 -16.78 1.70
CA ALA A 361 -7.19 -16.59 0.64
C ALA A 361 -6.58 -15.94 -0.61
N GLY A 362 -5.65 -14.99 -0.43
CA GLY A 362 -4.96 -14.29 -1.51
C GLY A 362 -4.05 -15.18 -2.36
N ILE A 363 -3.31 -16.10 -1.75
CA ILE A 363 -2.51 -17.08 -2.50
C ILE A 363 -3.35 -18.22 -3.12
N ALA A 364 -4.62 -18.34 -2.70
CA ALA A 364 -5.58 -19.31 -3.21
C ALA A 364 -6.58 -18.72 -4.22
N ILE A 365 -6.40 -17.46 -4.67
CA ILE A 365 -7.24 -16.83 -5.68
C ILE A 365 -7.29 -17.69 -6.93
N ASP A 366 -8.47 -18.09 -7.39
CA ASP A 366 -8.66 -18.80 -8.65
C ASP A 366 -9.71 -18.04 -9.47
N SER A 367 -9.27 -17.37 -10.53
CA SER A 367 -10.18 -16.58 -11.36
C SER A 367 -11.16 -17.48 -12.11
N ALA A 368 -10.82 -18.73 -12.44
CA ALA A 368 -11.74 -19.63 -13.11
C ALA A 368 -12.92 -20.01 -12.22
N GLU A 369 -12.70 -20.12 -10.91
CA GLU A 369 -13.72 -20.46 -9.90
C GLU A 369 -14.38 -19.25 -9.22
N CYS A 370 -14.19 -18.05 -9.77
CA CYS A 370 -14.72 -16.85 -9.15
C CYS A 370 -16.27 -16.81 -9.08
N GLU A 371 -16.78 -16.22 -8.01
CA GLU A 371 -18.19 -16.04 -7.73
C GLU A 371 -18.71 -14.73 -8.35
N SER A 372 -19.94 -14.74 -8.85
CA SER A 372 -20.70 -13.55 -9.25
C SER A 372 -22.14 -13.67 -8.76
N SER A 373 -22.78 -12.54 -8.43
CA SER A 373 -24.20 -12.53 -8.05
C SER A 373 -25.09 -12.71 -9.27
N VAL A 374 -24.59 -12.31 -10.44
CA VAL A 374 -25.25 -12.51 -11.73
C VAL A 374 -24.35 -13.40 -12.60
N PRO A 375 -24.82 -14.59 -13.03
CA PRO A 375 -24.01 -15.53 -13.81
C PRO A 375 -23.38 -14.92 -15.07
N CYS A 376 -24.12 -14.08 -15.81
CA CYS A 376 -23.58 -13.42 -17.01
C CYS A 376 -22.39 -12.50 -16.71
N GLY A 377 -22.35 -11.89 -15.52
CA GLY A 377 -21.21 -11.07 -15.10
C GLY A 377 -19.93 -11.88 -14.92
N ARG A 378 -20.01 -13.14 -14.44
CA ARG A 378 -18.85 -14.03 -14.36
C ARG A 378 -18.34 -14.35 -15.76
N THR A 379 -19.23 -14.75 -16.66
CA THR A 379 -18.89 -15.07 -18.06
C THR A 379 -18.21 -13.89 -18.74
N TRP A 380 -18.78 -12.70 -18.64
CA TRP A 380 -18.21 -11.49 -19.22
C TRP A 380 -16.81 -11.17 -18.68
N VAL A 381 -16.59 -11.28 -17.36
CA VAL A 381 -15.27 -11.02 -16.75
C VAL A 381 -14.24 -12.01 -17.27
N LEU A 382 -14.58 -13.29 -17.34
CA LEU A 382 -13.69 -14.33 -17.84
C LEU A 382 -13.35 -14.12 -19.32
N GLU A 383 -14.34 -13.79 -20.15
CA GLU A 383 -14.14 -13.45 -21.56
C GLU A 383 -13.29 -12.18 -21.71
N PHE A 384 -13.52 -11.16 -20.89
CA PHE A 384 -12.75 -9.92 -20.88
C PHE A 384 -11.27 -10.16 -20.54
N ILE A 385 -11.00 -11.05 -19.59
CA ILE A 385 -9.65 -11.49 -19.23
C ILE A 385 -9.05 -12.29 -20.39
N ALA A 386 -9.77 -13.28 -20.92
CA ALA A 386 -9.31 -14.15 -22.01
C ALA A 386 -8.94 -13.37 -23.28
N GLN A 387 -9.72 -12.35 -23.65
CA GLN A 387 -9.45 -11.49 -24.80
C GLN A 387 -8.15 -10.68 -24.69
N ARG A 388 -7.60 -10.55 -23.48
CA ARG A 388 -6.36 -9.78 -23.19
C ARG A 388 -5.16 -10.67 -22.92
N SER A 389 -5.24 -11.95 -23.30
CA SER A 389 -4.12 -12.88 -23.18
C SER A 389 -2.93 -12.37 -24.00
N PRO A 390 -1.71 -12.33 -23.44
CA PRO A 390 -0.53 -12.11 -24.25
C PRO A 390 -0.38 -13.27 -25.24
N ALA A 391 0.17 -12.97 -26.42
CA ALA A 391 0.54 -13.98 -27.41
C ALA A 391 1.66 -14.86 -26.83
N GLY A 392 1.31 -15.99 -26.19
CA GLY A 392 2.31 -16.80 -25.48
C GLY A 392 1.85 -18.15 -24.95
N GLY A 393 0.65 -18.64 -25.29
CA GLY A 393 0.17 -19.97 -24.92
C GLY A 393 -0.30 -20.14 -23.46
N GLN A 394 0.15 -19.29 -22.53
CA GLN A 394 -0.38 -19.24 -21.16
C GLN A 394 -1.77 -18.60 -21.16
N SER A 395 -2.70 -19.16 -20.37
CA SER A 395 -4.05 -18.59 -20.26
C SER A 395 -4.01 -17.24 -19.54
N ALA A 396 -4.80 -16.26 -20.01
CA ALA A 396 -4.87 -14.94 -19.38
C ALA A 396 -5.32 -15.02 -17.91
N THR A 397 -6.20 -15.96 -17.58
CA THR A 397 -6.68 -16.23 -16.22
C THR A 397 -5.54 -16.69 -15.31
N GLU A 398 -4.67 -17.58 -15.79
CA GLU A 398 -3.51 -18.03 -15.02
C GLU A 398 -2.51 -16.90 -14.77
N LEU A 399 -2.28 -16.01 -15.74
CA LEU A 399 -1.43 -14.84 -15.55
C LEU A 399 -2.01 -13.86 -14.51
N VAL A 400 -3.32 -13.63 -14.56
CA VAL A 400 -4.04 -12.84 -13.55
C VAL A 400 -3.86 -13.47 -12.17
N ASP A 401 -4.11 -14.76 -12.05
CA ASP A 401 -4.00 -15.49 -10.79
C ASP A 401 -2.58 -15.45 -10.24
N GLN A 402 -1.57 -15.78 -11.05
CA GLN A 402 -0.17 -15.74 -10.63
C GLN A 402 0.25 -14.34 -10.16
N SER A 403 -0.18 -13.29 -10.88
CA SER A 403 0.13 -11.90 -10.51
C SER A 403 -0.50 -11.51 -9.17
N LEU A 404 -1.78 -11.84 -8.96
CA LEU A 404 -2.50 -11.55 -7.71
C LEU A 404 -1.97 -12.38 -6.54
N ARG A 405 -1.79 -13.69 -6.73
CA ARG A 405 -1.23 -14.59 -5.71
C ARG A 405 0.17 -14.15 -5.31
N SER A 406 1.02 -13.77 -6.26
CA SER A 406 2.37 -13.25 -5.98
C SER A 406 2.33 -11.93 -5.19
N PHE A 407 1.37 -11.05 -5.44
CA PHE A 407 1.19 -9.83 -4.64
C PHE A 407 0.91 -10.15 -3.17
N PHE A 408 -0.07 -11.01 -2.89
CA PHE A 408 -0.40 -11.40 -1.52
C PHE A 408 0.76 -12.17 -0.88
N ALA A 409 1.46 -13.02 -1.64
CA ALA A 409 2.60 -13.76 -1.13
C ALA A 409 3.76 -12.85 -0.72
N GLN A 410 4.15 -11.89 -1.55
CA GLN A 410 5.18 -10.90 -1.21
C GLN A 410 4.79 -10.08 0.03
N SER A 411 3.52 -9.68 0.09
CA SER A 411 2.98 -8.90 1.19
C SER A 411 2.86 -9.68 2.50
N ALA A 412 2.84 -11.01 2.45
CA ALA A 412 2.72 -11.88 3.63
C ALA A 412 4.06 -12.16 4.32
N LEU A 413 5.18 -12.09 3.58
CA LEU A 413 6.48 -12.58 4.06
C LEU A 413 6.89 -11.95 5.39
N ALA A 414 6.74 -10.64 5.55
CA ALA A 414 7.14 -9.95 6.76
C ALA A 414 6.32 -10.39 7.99
N GLN A 415 5.01 -10.56 7.82
CA GLN A 415 4.05 -10.93 8.85
C GLN A 415 4.25 -12.39 9.27
N PHE A 416 4.49 -13.30 8.32
CA PHE A 416 4.76 -14.70 8.60
C PHE A 416 6.12 -14.88 9.30
N LEU A 417 7.16 -14.17 8.85
CA LEU A 417 8.46 -14.17 9.52
C LEU A 417 8.36 -13.61 10.95
N HIS A 418 7.64 -12.50 11.15
CA HIS A 418 7.40 -11.92 12.47
C HIS A 418 6.74 -12.91 13.43
N ARG A 419 5.78 -13.70 12.93
CA ARG A 419 5.06 -14.73 13.69
C ARG A 419 5.75 -16.09 13.71
N ARG A 420 6.95 -16.21 13.11
CA ARG A 420 7.74 -17.46 13.01
C ARG A 420 6.97 -18.62 12.37
N LEU A 421 6.15 -18.30 11.37
CA LEU A 421 5.40 -19.26 10.57
C LEU A 421 6.20 -19.62 9.31
N SER A 422 5.89 -20.79 8.72
CA SER A 422 6.52 -21.22 7.47
C SER A 422 6.20 -20.26 6.32
N ILE A 423 7.22 -19.87 5.57
CA ILE A 423 7.10 -19.00 4.38
C ILE A 423 7.13 -19.78 3.06
N SER A 424 7.38 -21.10 3.09
CA SER A 424 7.52 -21.92 1.86
C SER A 424 6.34 -21.77 0.90
N PRO A 425 5.07 -21.85 1.34
CA PRO A 425 3.94 -21.72 0.41
C PRO A 425 3.92 -20.38 -0.34
N PHE A 426 4.39 -19.31 0.31
CA PHE A 426 4.47 -17.98 -0.29
C PHE A 426 5.64 -17.88 -1.26
N LEU A 427 6.79 -18.46 -0.93
CA LEU A 427 7.96 -18.53 -1.82
C LEU A 427 7.67 -19.37 -3.07
N ASP A 428 6.94 -20.48 -2.93
CA ASP A 428 6.48 -21.31 -4.05
C ASP A 428 5.49 -20.55 -4.93
N THR A 429 4.56 -19.81 -4.31
CA THR A 429 3.61 -18.95 -5.02
C THR A 429 4.30 -17.84 -5.81
N ILE A 430 5.32 -17.19 -5.24
CA ILE A 430 6.13 -16.19 -5.95
C ILE A 430 6.88 -16.84 -7.11
N ALA A 431 7.48 -18.01 -6.90
CA ALA A 431 8.23 -18.74 -7.91
C ALA A 431 7.36 -19.17 -9.11
N ALA A 432 6.07 -19.42 -8.90
CA ALA A 432 5.14 -19.78 -9.95
C ALA A 432 4.86 -18.62 -10.94
N HIS A 433 5.04 -17.36 -10.52
CA HIS A 433 4.82 -16.19 -11.36
C HIS A 433 6.05 -15.87 -12.23
N THR A 434 6.32 -16.72 -13.21
CA THR A 434 7.52 -16.62 -14.07
C THR A 434 7.56 -15.35 -14.95
N ALA A 435 6.42 -14.71 -15.19
CA ALA A 435 6.29 -13.45 -15.92
C ALA A 435 6.64 -12.21 -15.08
N GLN A 436 7.01 -12.38 -13.80
CA GLN A 436 7.32 -11.27 -12.91
C GLN A 436 8.58 -10.51 -13.34
N GLU A 437 8.41 -9.23 -13.71
CA GLU A 437 9.54 -8.36 -14.08
C GLU A 437 10.16 -7.64 -12.87
N GLU A 438 9.47 -7.57 -11.74
CA GLU A 438 9.92 -6.84 -10.55
C GLU A 438 9.58 -7.58 -9.26
N LEU A 439 10.58 -7.80 -8.40
CA LEU A 439 10.44 -8.42 -7.09
C LEU A 439 10.95 -7.43 -6.04
N LEU A 440 10.00 -6.88 -5.28
CA LEU A 440 10.24 -5.95 -4.19
C LEU A 440 9.87 -6.64 -2.89
N LEU A 441 10.86 -7.21 -2.22
CA LEU A 441 10.60 -7.77 -0.90
C LEU A 441 10.46 -6.64 0.12
N PRO A 442 9.54 -6.77 1.10
CA PRO A 442 9.45 -5.82 2.21
C PRO A 442 10.78 -5.76 2.97
N CYS A 443 11.00 -4.72 3.77
CA CYS A 443 12.17 -4.70 4.65
C CYS A 443 11.99 -5.77 5.75
N LEU A 444 12.88 -6.77 5.73
CA LEU A 444 12.79 -7.93 6.63
C LEU A 444 13.77 -7.85 7.80
N SER A 445 14.52 -6.75 7.91
CA SER A 445 15.63 -6.59 8.85
C SER A 445 15.27 -6.82 10.32
N HIS A 446 14.04 -6.51 10.71
CA HIS A 446 13.54 -6.64 12.09
C HIS A 446 12.67 -7.87 12.32
N THR A 447 12.29 -8.60 11.26
CA THR A 447 11.48 -9.83 11.35
C THR A 447 12.33 -11.09 11.25
N LEU A 448 13.50 -11.02 10.62
CA LEU A 448 14.37 -12.18 10.43
C LEU A 448 15.13 -12.57 11.69
N THR A 449 14.93 -13.80 12.14
CA THR A 449 15.77 -14.44 13.17
C THR A 449 17.02 -15.05 12.56
N ASP A 450 16.92 -15.56 11.32
CA ASP A 450 18.03 -16.14 10.58
C ASP A 450 17.97 -15.74 9.09
N PRO A 451 18.59 -14.62 8.69
CA PRO A 451 18.72 -14.24 7.28
C PRO A 451 19.45 -15.28 6.41
N GLY A 452 20.34 -16.10 6.97
CA GLY A 452 21.08 -17.11 6.20
C GLY A 452 20.12 -18.17 5.69
N GLN A 453 19.30 -18.74 6.59
CA GLN A 453 18.23 -19.66 6.23
C GLN A 453 17.24 -19.02 5.25
N PHE A 454 16.84 -17.76 5.51
CA PHE A 454 15.94 -17.05 4.59
C PHE A 454 16.52 -16.90 3.17
N LEU A 455 17.81 -16.59 3.02
CA LEU A 455 18.46 -16.53 1.72
C LEU A 455 18.55 -17.91 1.04
N SER A 456 18.82 -18.97 1.82
CA SER A 456 18.78 -20.35 1.34
C SER A 456 17.39 -20.71 0.81
N ASP A 457 16.32 -20.35 1.52
CA ASP A 457 14.93 -20.62 1.11
C ASP A 457 14.50 -19.77 -0.09
N LEU A 458 14.94 -18.51 -0.15
CA LEU A 458 14.60 -17.56 -1.20
C LEU A 458 15.34 -17.82 -2.52
N SER A 459 16.55 -18.37 -2.47
CA SER A 459 17.41 -18.57 -3.64
C SER A 459 16.75 -19.42 -4.75
N PRO A 460 16.16 -20.60 -4.44
CA PRO A 460 15.39 -21.37 -5.43
C PRO A 460 14.26 -20.58 -6.08
N THR A 461 13.54 -19.76 -5.32
CA THR A 461 12.45 -18.91 -5.83
C THR A 461 12.99 -17.89 -6.82
N ILE A 462 14.04 -17.14 -6.46
CA ILE A 462 14.63 -16.13 -7.33
C ILE A 462 15.13 -16.76 -8.63
N SER A 463 15.76 -17.94 -8.57
CA SER A 463 16.34 -18.61 -9.75
C SER A 463 15.33 -18.96 -10.85
N ARG A 464 14.03 -19.05 -10.51
CA ARG A 464 12.94 -19.37 -11.44
C ARG A 464 12.35 -18.13 -12.13
N LEU A 465 12.64 -16.92 -11.66
CA LEU A 465 12.08 -15.67 -12.17
C LEU A 465 12.91 -15.12 -13.35
N LEU A 466 13.02 -15.87 -14.44
CA LEU A 466 13.93 -15.55 -15.55
C LEU A 466 13.62 -14.22 -16.28
N GLN A 467 12.39 -13.71 -16.14
CA GLN A 467 11.96 -12.41 -16.70
C GLN A 467 12.22 -11.23 -15.76
N LEU A 468 12.82 -11.47 -14.59
CA LEU A 468 13.05 -10.44 -13.59
C LEU A 468 14.02 -9.38 -14.11
N ARG A 469 13.55 -8.13 -14.17
CA ARG A 469 14.34 -6.95 -14.54
C ARG A 469 14.77 -6.16 -13.32
N HIS A 470 13.96 -6.12 -12.27
CA HIS A 470 14.25 -5.39 -11.04
C HIS A 470 14.18 -6.32 -9.82
N LEU A 471 15.27 -6.37 -9.07
CA LEU A 471 15.35 -7.11 -7.80
C LEU A 471 15.80 -6.16 -6.70
N LYS A 472 14.98 -6.05 -5.64
CA LYS A 472 15.33 -5.32 -4.42
C LYS A 472 15.22 -6.23 -3.21
N LEU A 473 16.34 -6.38 -2.51
CA LEU A 473 16.48 -7.15 -1.27
C LEU A 473 17.00 -6.24 -0.17
N ASP A 474 16.25 -6.13 0.92
CA ASP A 474 16.63 -5.35 2.09
C ASP A 474 16.61 -6.23 3.35
N LEU A 475 17.79 -6.72 3.71
CA LEU A 475 18.06 -7.52 4.91
C LEU A 475 18.94 -6.75 5.90
N GLY A 476 19.20 -5.47 5.64
CA GLY A 476 20.15 -4.67 6.40
C GLY A 476 19.54 -4.04 7.65
N TRP A 477 20.30 -3.98 8.72
CA TRP A 477 19.98 -3.31 9.97
C TRP A 477 20.64 -1.92 10.04
N ARG A 478 19.84 -0.87 10.25
CA ARG A 478 20.33 0.50 10.53
C ARG A 478 19.79 1.15 11.79
N SER A 479 18.88 0.50 12.53
CA SER A 479 18.30 1.13 13.72
C SER A 479 19.31 1.16 14.87
N ILE A 480 19.73 2.36 15.26
CA ILE A 480 20.49 2.64 16.49
C ILE A 480 19.74 2.22 17.77
N TYR A 481 18.44 1.92 17.68
CA TYR A 481 17.57 1.73 18.83
C TYR A 481 17.31 0.28 19.24
N ALA A 482 17.60 -0.71 18.38
CA ALA A 482 17.48 -2.11 18.77
C ALA A 482 18.84 -2.80 18.68
N ASN A 483 19.33 -3.27 19.82
CA ASN A 483 20.62 -3.92 20.00
C ASN A 483 20.64 -5.37 19.43
N ARG A 484 19.72 -5.71 18.51
CA ARG A 484 19.65 -7.01 17.86
C ARG A 484 20.54 -7.00 16.64
N THR A 485 21.79 -7.43 16.82
CA THR A 485 22.70 -7.68 15.71
C THR A 485 22.19 -8.88 14.91
N ILE A 486 22.08 -8.73 13.59
CA ILE A 486 21.92 -9.83 12.66
C ILE A 486 23.23 -10.63 12.64
N SER A 487 23.35 -11.58 13.56
CA SER A 487 24.59 -12.31 13.80
C SER A 487 24.68 -13.63 13.03
N SER A 488 23.62 -14.14 12.41
CA SER A 488 23.71 -15.44 11.72
C SER A 488 24.22 -15.36 10.28
N LEU A 489 24.08 -14.21 9.59
CA LEU A 489 24.51 -14.09 8.19
C LEU A 489 26.03 -14.04 8.10
N THR A 490 26.65 -15.11 7.57
CA THR A 490 28.10 -15.20 7.35
C THR A 490 28.50 -15.14 5.88
N SER A 491 27.59 -15.48 4.97
CA SER A 491 27.81 -15.58 3.54
C SER A 491 26.54 -15.24 2.76
N VAL A 492 26.69 -14.89 1.48
CA VAL A 492 25.61 -14.64 0.51
C VAL A 492 25.68 -15.56 -0.71
N ALA A 493 26.33 -16.73 -0.57
CA ALA A 493 26.52 -17.69 -1.65
C ALA A 493 25.20 -18.18 -2.27
N ASP A 494 24.20 -18.44 -1.42
CA ASP A 494 22.88 -18.87 -1.90
C ASP A 494 22.20 -17.76 -2.72
N LEU A 495 22.31 -16.50 -2.28
CA LEU A 495 21.80 -15.37 -3.05
C LEU A 495 22.50 -15.27 -4.41
N GLY A 496 23.82 -15.40 -4.45
CA GLY A 496 24.60 -15.44 -5.69
C GLY A 496 24.12 -16.52 -6.66
N SER A 497 23.86 -17.73 -6.14
CA SER A 497 23.32 -18.85 -6.92
C SER A 497 21.92 -18.54 -7.47
N GLY A 498 21.08 -17.87 -6.68
CA GLY A 498 19.72 -17.49 -7.06
C GLY A 498 19.65 -16.41 -8.14
N ILE A 499 20.54 -15.41 -8.09
CA ILE A 499 20.55 -14.31 -9.07
C ILE A 499 21.32 -14.64 -10.36
N ARG A 500 22.24 -15.61 -10.33
CA ARG A 500 23.05 -16.00 -11.49
C ARG A 500 22.26 -16.22 -12.81
N PRO A 501 21.10 -16.90 -12.83
CA PRO A 501 20.35 -17.11 -14.07
C PRO A 501 19.61 -15.86 -14.59
N LEU A 502 19.58 -14.76 -13.84
CA LEU A 502 18.76 -13.57 -14.14
C LEU A 502 19.42 -12.63 -15.15
N VAL A 503 19.74 -13.14 -16.34
CA VAL A 503 20.46 -12.36 -17.38
C VAL A 503 19.69 -11.14 -17.89
N GLN A 504 18.37 -11.05 -17.63
CA GLN A 504 17.52 -9.90 -17.98
C GLN A 504 17.53 -8.79 -16.91
N LEU A 505 18.21 -9.00 -15.79
CA LEU A 505 18.19 -8.07 -14.66
C LEU A 505 18.83 -6.72 -15.06
N GLU A 506 18.04 -5.65 -14.99
CA GLU A 506 18.44 -4.28 -15.29
C GLU A 506 18.77 -3.49 -14.01
N LYS A 507 18.13 -3.83 -12.88
CA LYS A 507 18.33 -3.16 -11.59
C LYS A 507 18.46 -4.17 -10.47
N LEU A 508 19.54 -4.05 -9.70
CA LEU A 508 19.80 -4.88 -8.53
C LEU A 508 20.10 -3.97 -7.34
N SER A 509 19.31 -4.11 -6.27
CA SER A 509 19.54 -3.45 -4.99
C SER A 509 19.64 -4.49 -3.90
N ILE A 510 20.82 -4.66 -3.31
CA ILE A 510 21.06 -5.56 -2.18
C ILE A 510 21.52 -4.72 -0.99
N ARG A 511 20.78 -4.79 0.12
CA ARG A 511 21.13 -4.13 1.37
C ARG A 511 21.34 -5.15 2.47
N LEU A 512 22.55 -5.17 3.00
CA LEU A 512 23.03 -6.03 4.08
C LEU A 512 23.77 -5.19 5.13
N SER A 513 23.47 -3.89 5.25
CA SER A 513 24.07 -3.03 6.26
C SER A 513 23.89 -3.64 7.65
N GLY A 514 24.87 -3.52 8.55
CA GLY A 514 24.79 -4.00 9.92
C GLY A 514 24.88 -5.53 10.09
N CYS A 515 25.10 -6.30 9.01
CA CYS A 515 25.39 -7.73 9.08
C CYS A 515 26.81 -7.97 9.58
N LYS A 516 27.06 -7.74 10.88
CA LYS A 516 28.40 -7.75 11.51
C LYS A 516 29.18 -9.05 11.31
N ASN A 517 28.49 -10.17 11.11
CA ASN A 517 29.09 -11.48 10.91
C ASN A 517 29.29 -11.88 9.46
N LEU A 518 28.89 -11.05 8.49
CA LEU A 518 29.11 -11.29 7.08
C LEU A 518 30.61 -11.28 6.79
N GLN A 519 31.17 -12.43 6.42
CA GLN A 519 32.60 -12.61 6.19
C GLN A 519 32.95 -12.58 4.72
N SER A 520 32.05 -13.06 3.86
CA SER A 520 32.32 -13.27 2.45
C SER A 520 31.15 -12.84 1.58
N LEU A 521 31.48 -12.29 0.40
CA LEU A 521 30.54 -12.02 -0.69
C LEU A 521 30.63 -13.08 -1.80
N ALA A 522 31.28 -14.22 -1.50
CA ALA A 522 31.37 -15.36 -2.40
C ALA A 522 29.97 -15.73 -2.91
N GLY A 523 29.86 -15.96 -4.21
CA GLY A 523 28.62 -16.13 -4.95
C GLY A 523 28.16 -14.87 -5.67
N LEU A 524 28.30 -13.67 -5.06
CA LEU A 524 28.02 -12.41 -5.78
C LEU A 524 29.12 -12.09 -6.80
N ASP A 525 30.37 -12.34 -6.43
CA ASP A 525 31.54 -12.27 -7.32
C ASP A 525 31.38 -13.15 -8.57
N ASP A 526 30.86 -14.37 -8.42
CA ASP A 526 30.64 -15.29 -9.56
C ASP A 526 29.39 -14.97 -10.39
N SER A 527 28.35 -14.41 -9.76
CA SER A 527 27.05 -14.19 -10.41
C SER A 527 26.94 -12.84 -11.11
N LEU A 528 27.50 -11.75 -10.55
CA LEU A 528 27.41 -10.43 -11.17
C LEU A 528 27.95 -10.37 -12.61
N PRO A 529 29.08 -11.03 -12.98
CA PRO A 529 29.57 -11.02 -14.35
C PRO A 529 28.57 -11.57 -15.38
N GLN A 530 27.58 -12.37 -14.96
CA GLN A 530 26.53 -12.91 -15.83
C GLN A 530 25.40 -11.90 -16.09
N LEU A 531 25.25 -10.88 -15.24
CA LEU A 531 24.18 -9.87 -15.31
C LEU A 531 24.54 -8.76 -16.31
N THR A 532 24.83 -9.14 -17.55
CA THR A 532 25.34 -8.23 -18.60
C THR A 532 24.37 -7.11 -18.97
N ASN A 533 23.07 -7.24 -18.67
CA ASN A 533 22.05 -6.21 -18.89
C ASN A 533 21.89 -5.24 -17.71
N LEU A 534 22.66 -5.40 -16.62
CA LEU A 534 22.52 -4.58 -15.43
C LEU A 534 22.90 -3.12 -15.70
N LYS A 535 21.95 -2.22 -15.46
CA LYS A 535 22.08 -0.76 -15.64
C LYS A 535 22.23 -0.04 -14.32
N GLN A 536 21.68 -0.58 -13.24
CA GLN A 536 21.73 0.02 -11.91
C GLN A 536 22.09 -1.03 -10.86
N LEU A 537 23.10 -0.74 -10.06
CA LEU A 537 23.54 -1.58 -8.96
C LEU A 537 23.66 -0.74 -7.69
N GLU A 538 22.93 -1.16 -6.66
CA GLU A 538 23.01 -0.62 -5.30
C GLU A 538 23.43 -1.75 -4.36
N LEU A 539 24.62 -1.62 -3.76
CA LEU A 539 25.13 -2.55 -2.76
C LEU A 539 25.39 -1.78 -1.46
N GLN A 540 24.60 -2.05 -0.42
CA GLN A 540 24.74 -1.42 0.89
C GLN A 540 25.25 -2.45 1.89
N LEU A 541 26.52 -2.34 2.28
CA LEU A 541 27.25 -3.26 3.15
C LEU A 541 27.84 -2.53 4.35
N GLU A 542 27.29 -1.39 4.75
CA GLU A 542 27.87 -0.59 5.82
C GLU A 542 27.86 -1.35 7.15
N SER A 543 28.91 -1.18 7.96
CA SER A 543 29.07 -1.83 9.27
C SER A 543 29.10 -3.37 9.22
N CYS A 544 29.46 -3.96 8.08
CA CYS A 544 29.83 -5.38 7.99
C CYS A 544 31.26 -5.59 8.52
N GLU A 545 31.43 -5.52 9.84
CA GLU A 545 32.74 -5.47 10.52
C GLU A 545 33.67 -6.66 10.22
N ARG A 546 33.11 -7.83 9.88
CA ARG A 546 33.89 -9.05 9.58
C ARG A 546 34.09 -9.32 8.09
N LEU A 547 33.67 -8.42 7.21
CA LEU A 547 33.79 -8.58 5.77
C LEU A 547 35.27 -8.63 5.36
N GLN A 548 35.79 -9.82 5.03
CA GLN A 548 37.24 -10.05 4.93
C GLN A 548 37.88 -9.43 3.68
N SER A 549 37.14 -9.40 2.57
CA SER A 549 37.63 -8.93 1.28
C SER A 549 36.47 -8.45 0.43
N PHE A 550 36.72 -7.39 -0.34
CA PHE A 550 35.85 -6.90 -1.41
C PHE A 550 36.56 -7.01 -2.78
N SER A 551 37.80 -7.50 -2.80
CA SER A 551 38.66 -7.50 -3.98
C SER A 551 38.07 -8.26 -5.17
N GLU A 552 37.54 -9.47 -4.96
CA GLU A 552 36.94 -10.28 -6.05
C GLU A 552 35.68 -9.61 -6.61
N LEU A 553 34.82 -9.07 -5.75
CA LEU A 553 33.65 -8.32 -6.18
C LEU A 553 34.05 -7.07 -6.98
N GLY A 554 35.12 -6.37 -6.56
CA GLY A 554 35.70 -5.24 -7.29
C GLY A 554 36.12 -5.62 -8.73
N LYS A 555 36.72 -6.80 -8.93
CA LYS A 555 37.03 -7.32 -10.27
C LYS A 555 35.76 -7.62 -11.06
N SER A 556 34.80 -8.30 -10.44
CA SER A 556 33.54 -8.70 -11.09
C SER A 556 32.72 -7.51 -11.57
N LEU A 557 32.74 -6.38 -10.86
CA LEU A 557 32.11 -5.13 -11.31
C LEU A 557 32.61 -4.68 -12.68
N GLY A 558 33.87 -4.96 -13.04
CA GLY A 558 34.45 -4.58 -14.32
C GLY A 558 33.79 -5.23 -15.54
N HIS A 559 32.97 -6.26 -15.35
CA HIS A 559 32.22 -6.94 -16.42
C HIS A 559 30.86 -6.27 -16.71
N LEU A 560 30.36 -5.40 -15.82
CA LEU A 560 29.05 -4.75 -15.94
C LEU A 560 29.11 -3.50 -16.85
N VAL A 561 29.58 -3.67 -18.09
CA VAL A 561 29.86 -2.54 -19.02
C VAL A 561 28.62 -1.70 -19.40
N ASN A 562 27.42 -2.19 -19.10
CA ASN A 562 26.16 -1.48 -19.29
C ASN A 562 25.70 -0.65 -18.08
N LEU A 563 26.47 -0.66 -16.99
CA LEU A 563 26.10 0.02 -15.76
C LEU A 563 26.13 1.55 -15.93
N THR A 564 25.00 2.18 -15.59
CA THR A 564 24.79 3.63 -15.66
C THR A 564 24.72 4.28 -14.28
N SER A 565 24.42 3.50 -13.24
CA SER A 565 24.37 3.94 -11.85
C SER A 565 24.98 2.87 -10.94
N LEU A 566 25.96 3.27 -10.13
CA LEU A 566 26.59 2.44 -9.11
C LEU A 566 26.54 3.15 -7.77
N GLU A 567 25.93 2.52 -6.77
CA GLU A 567 25.97 2.93 -5.37
C GLU A 567 26.59 1.80 -4.55
N CYS A 568 27.72 2.08 -3.90
CA CYS A 568 28.44 1.11 -3.07
C CYS A 568 28.68 1.70 -1.68
N GLY A 569 27.95 1.19 -0.69
CA GLY A 569 28.07 1.56 0.71
C GLY A 569 28.95 0.57 1.45
N LEU A 570 30.15 0.99 1.84
CA LEU A 570 31.17 0.20 2.53
C LEU A 570 31.60 0.85 3.86
N GLY A 571 30.88 1.88 4.30
CA GLY A 571 31.19 2.63 5.52
C GLY A 571 31.21 1.71 6.75
N GLY A 572 32.21 1.82 7.61
CA GLY A 572 32.35 1.02 8.83
C GLY A 572 32.86 -0.41 8.64
N CYS A 573 33.15 -0.83 7.40
CA CYS A 573 33.79 -2.12 7.12
C CYS A 573 35.29 -2.07 7.49
N ARG A 574 35.60 -2.45 8.73
CA ARG A 574 36.93 -2.26 9.32
C ARG A 574 38.02 -3.09 8.66
N CYS A 575 37.69 -4.23 8.07
CA CYS A 575 38.64 -5.14 7.45
C CYS A 575 39.04 -4.76 6.02
N LEU A 576 38.45 -3.69 5.44
CA LEU A 576 38.80 -3.25 4.09
C LEU A 576 40.21 -2.68 4.04
N VAL A 577 41.01 -3.18 3.10
CA VAL A 577 42.40 -2.78 2.88
C VAL A 577 42.59 -2.12 1.51
N ASP A 578 43.78 -1.57 1.25
CA ASP A 578 44.11 -0.93 -0.03
C ASP A 578 43.92 -1.83 -1.26
N SER A 579 44.09 -3.15 -1.14
CA SER A 579 43.83 -4.06 -2.27
C SER A 579 42.36 -4.06 -2.69
N ASP A 580 41.43 -3.96 -1.74
CA ASP A 580 39.99 -3.94 -2.03
C ASP A 580 39.60 -2.69 -2.80
N VAL A 581 40.04 -1.53 -2.33
CA VAL A 581 39.78 -0.25 -2.99
C VAL A 581 40.48 -0.17 -4.35
N ARG A 582 41.66 -0.78 -4.47
CA ARG A 582 42.38 -0.89 -5.75
C ARG A 582 41.63 -1.74 -6.76
N GLU A 583 41.13 -2.91 -6.39
CA GLU A 583 40.35 -3.75 -7.30
C GLU A 583 38.99 -3.12 -7.63
N LEU A 584 38.33 -2.46 -6.67
CA LEU A 584 37.14 -1.64 -6.94
C LEU A 584 37.45 -0.54 -7.98
N GLY A 585 38.57 0.17 -7.83
CA GLY A 585 39.04 1.16 -8.80
C GLY A 585 39.23 0.56 -10.19
N LYS A 586 39.89 -0.59 -10.30
CA LYS A 586 40.06 -1.31 -11.58
C LYS A 586 38.74 -1.74 -12.20
N GLY A 587 37.77 -2.22 -11.41
CA GLY A 587 36.43 -2.54 -11.89
C GLY A 587 35.72 -1.32 -12.44
N ILE A 588 35.67 -0.23 -11.67
CA ILE A 588 35.04 1.04 -12.05
C ILE A 588 35.61 1.59 -13.37
N ARG A 589 36.92 1.44 -13.60
CA ARG A 589 37.58 1.89 -14.84
C ARG A 589 36.90 1.39 -16.12
N ASN A 590 36.30 0.20 -16.09
CA ASN A 590 35.65 -0.41 -17.26
C ASN A 590 34.20 0.08 -17.46
N LEU A 591 33.61 0.77 -16.48
CA LEU A 591 32.22 1.22 -16.47
C LEU A 591 32.03 2.53 -17.24
N THR A 592 32.44 2.56 -18.50
CA THR A 592 32.50 3.81 -19.30
C THR A 592 31.16 4.52 -19.50
N LYS A 593 30.02 3.82 -19.33
CA LYS A 593 28.66 4.37 -19.41
C LYS A 593 28.13 4.93 -18.08
N LEU A 594 28.95 4.93 -17.03
CA LEU A 594 28.51 5.30 -15.69
C LEU A 594 28.20 6.79 -15.62
N THR A 595 26.95 7.12 -15.28
CA THR A 595 26.46 8.50 -15.13
C THR A 595 26.34 8.92 -13.67
N ARG A 596 26.16 7.96 -12.77
CA ARG A 596 26.06 8.17 -11.33
C ARG A 596 26.98 7.19 -10.59
N LEU A 597 27.86 7.73 -9.77
CA LEU A 597 28.74 6.95 -8.90
C LEU A 597 28.62 7.48 -7.47
N LYS A 598 28.23 6.60 -6.55
CA LYS A 598 28.25 6.86 -5.11
C LYS A 598 29.09 5.80 -4.42
N VAL A 599 30.11 6.21 -3.68
CA VAL A 599 31.00 5.31 -2.93
C VAL A 599 31.18 5.83 -1.52
N ASP A 600 30.72 5.08 -0.53
CA ASP A 600 30.96 5.38 0.89
C ASP A 600 32.00 4.40 1.44
N LEU A 601 33.18 4.91 1.77
CA LEU A 601 34.27 4.20 2.44
C LEU A 601 34.47 4.71 3.88
N SER A 602 33.51 5.46 4.44
CA SER A 602 33.68 6.12 5.72
C SER A 602 34.09 5.13 6.83
N GLY A 603 35.02 5.51 7.71
CA GLY A 603 35.46 4.63 8.79
C GLY A 603 36.26 3.38 8.37
N ALA A 604 36.66 3.25 7.10
CA ALA A 604 37.56 2.20 6.63
C ALA A 604 39.00 2.49 7.07
N LYS A 605 39.34 2.04 8.30
CA LYS A 605 40.60 2.40 8.97
C LYS A 605 41.85 1.82 8.32
N HIS A 606 41.76 0.79 7.47
CA HIS A 606 42.93 0.17 6.83
C HIS A 606 43.09 0.55 5.36
N VAL A 607 42.37 1.59 4.91
CA VAL A 607 42.54 2.21 3.59
C VAL A 607 43.47 3.42 3.75
N PHE A 608 44.66 3.33 3.14
CA PHE A 608 45.70 4.34 3.15
C PHE A 608 45.75 5.14 1.85
N TYR A 609 45.36 4.52 0.73
CA TYR A 609 45.48 5.12 -0.61
C TYR A 609 44.21 4.92 -1.45
N LEU A 610 43.77 6.00 -2.11
CA LEU A 610 42.69 5.97 -3.10
C LEU A 610 43.22 6.08 -4.54
N THR A 611 44.51 5.79 -4.77
CA THR A 611 45.20 6.09 -6.02
C THR A 611 44.54 5.45 -7.23
N GLU A 612 44.21 4.15 -7.18
CA GLU A 612 43.62 3.47 -8.34
C GLU A 612 42.16 3.86 -8.57
N LEU A 613 41.40 4.08 -7.49
CA LEU A 613 40.04 4.63 -7.57
C LEU A 613 40.05 6.03 -8.18
N GLY A 614 40.97 6.91 -7.76
CA GLY A 614 41.16 8.21 -8.39
C GLY A 614 41.51 8.06 -9.87
N ARG A 615 42.47 7.21 -10.23
CA ARG A 615 42.87 6.98 -11.64
C ARG A 615 41.75 6.41 -12.50
N SER A 616 40.81 5.67 -11.94
CA SER A 616 39.71 5.08 -12.71
C SER A 616 38.66 6.11 -13.12
N LEU A 617 38.45 7.16 -12.30
CA LEU A 617 37.46 8.20 -12.59
C LEU A 617 37.70 8.89 -13.94
N ARG A 618 38.96 9.09 -14.37
CA ARG A 618 39.28 9.74 -15.65
C ARG A 618 38.72 9.00 -16.89
N PHE A 619 38.30 7.74 -16.74
CA PHE A 619 37.72 6.95 -17.81
C PHE A 619 36.18 7.07 -17.87
N LEU A 620 35.55 7.66 -16.85
CA LEU A 620 34.10 7.81 -16.73
C LEU A 620 33.62 9.11 -17.41
N ARG A 621 33.74 9.17 -18.74
CA ARG A 621 33.45 10.40 -19.51
C ARG A 621 31.99 10.86 -19.42
N ASP A 622 31.08 9.93 -19.14
CA ASP A 622 29.64 10.21 -19.02
C ASP A 622 29.20 10.52 -17.58
N LEU A 623 30.12 10.61 -16.61
CA LEU A 623 29.80 10.79 -15.20
C LEU A 623 29.22 12.18 -14.92
N ARG A 624 28.01 12.22 -14.35
CA ARG A 624 27.27 13.46 -14.04
C ARG A 624 27.11 13.70 -12.55
N HIS A 625 27.09 12.62 -11.78
CA HIS A 625 26.95 12.66 -10.34
C HIS A 625 28.01 11.78 -9.70
N LEU A 626 28.83 12.39 -8.85
CA LEU A 626 29.83 11.70 -8.04
C LEU A 626 29.62 12.09 -6.59
N GLU A 627 29.36 11.10 -5.74
CA GLU A 627 29.34 11.25 -4.29
C GLU A 627 30.37 10.29 -3.71
N MET A 628 31.31 10.81 -2.91
CA MET A 628 32.30 9.99 -2.23
C MET A 628 32.42 10.40 -0.76
N ASP A 629 32.23 9.44 0.14
CA ASP A 629 32.42 9.64 1.58
C ASP A 629 33.65 8.85 2.04
N VAL A 630 34.64 9.55 2.58
CA VAL A 630 35.85 8.95 3.19
C VAL A 630 36.08 9.53 4.59
N SER A 631 35.02 10.03 5.21
CA SER A 631 35.04 10.51 6.59
C SER A 631 35.52 9.41 7.54
N PHE A 632 36.22 9.76 8.61
CA PHE A 632 36.73 8.81 9.60
C PHE A 632 37.72 7.73 9.08
N CYS A 633 38.21 7.83 7.84
CA CYS A 633 39.34 7.03 7.36
C CYS A 633 40.65 7.56 7.95
N THR A 634 40.93 7.25 9.23
CA THR A 634 42.01 7.87 10.02
C THR A 634 43.43 7.64 9.48
N ASN A 635 43.61 6.64 8.62
CA ASN A 635 44.92 6.28 8.04
C ASN A 635 45.06 6.72 6.57
N LEU A 636 44.06 7.40 6.02
CA LEU A 636 44.11 7.88 4.64
C LEU A 636 45.19 8.98 4.53
N THR A 637 46.27 8.71 3.79
CA THR A 637 47.43 9.61 3.73
C THR A 637 47.45 10.51 2.50
N ASP A 638 46.84 10.05 1.41
CA ASP A 638 46.90 10.74 0.12
C ASP A 638 45.56 10.63 -0.65
N VAL A 639 44.98 11.80 -0.92
CA VAL A 639 43.79 11.98 -1.78
C VAL A 639 44.11 12.80 -3.04
N SER A 640 45.38 13.14 -3.27
CA SER A 640 45.80 13.99 -4.39
C SER A 640 45.47 13.39 -5.74
N THR A 641 45.58 12.06 -5.88
CA THR A 641 45.23 11.36 -7.12
C THR A 641 43.74 11.48 -7.46
N LEU A 642 42.88 11.44 -6.44
CA LEU A 642 41.44 11.68 -6.61
C LEU A 642 41.18 13.11 -7.10
N GLY A 643 41.79 14.10 -6.43
CA GLY A 643 41.68 15.51 -6.80
C GLY A 643 42.19 15.81 -8.22
N ASN A 644 43.33 15.22 -8.62
CA ASN A 644 43.89 15.38 -9.95
C ASN A 644 42.98 14.78 -11.04
N SER A 645 42.41 13.60 -10.81
CA SER A 645 41.49 12.97 -11.76
C SER A 645 40.16 13.71 -11.87
N MET A 646 39.61 14.22 -10.75
CA MET A 646 38.41 15.08 -10.80
C MET A 646 38.69 16.35 -11.60
N ARG A 647 39.85 16.96 -11.42
CA ARG A 647 40.25 18.11 -12.26
C ARG A 647 40.31 17.73 -13.73
N MET A 648 40.95 16.61 -14.07
CA MET A 648 41.02 16.15 -15.46
C MET A 648 39.63 15.97 -16.07
N LEU A 649 38.70 15.33 -15.36
CA LEU A 649 37.30 15.18 -15.79
C LEU A 649 36.66 16.54 -16.06
N LEU A 650 36.84 17.51 -15.17
CA LEU A 650 36.31 18.88 -15.33
C LEU A 650 36.97 19.64 -16.48
N THR A 651 38.26 19.43 -16.74
CA THR A 651 38.98 20.11 -17.84
C THR A 651 38.71 19.49 -19.20
N GLU A 652 38.61 18.16 -19.31
CA GLU A 652 38.26 17.48 -20.57
C GLU A 652 36.80 17.74 -20.95
N THR A 653 35.92 17.96 -19.96
CA THR A 653 34.55 18.41 -20.18
C THR A 653 34.42 19.91 -20.44
N ALA A 654 35.49 20.71 -20.42
CA ALA A 654 35.41 22.17 -20.59
C ALA A 654 35.14 22.66 -22.03
N ASN A 655 35.14 21.77 -23.04
CA ASN A 655 34.55 22.06 -24.36
C ASN A 655 33.00 21.95 -24.36
N PHE A 656 32.40 21.73 -23.19
CA PHE A 656 30.98 21.51 -23.00
C PHE A 656 30.38 22.74 -22.31
N GLN A 657 29.39 23.38 -22.95
CA GLN A 657 28.62 24.43 -22.27
C GLN A 657 27.92 23.82 -21.05
N PRO A 658 28.08 24.37 -19.84
CA PRO A 658 27.49 23.80 -18.64
C PRO A 658 25.97 23.98 -18.70
N LYS A 659 25.26 22.97 -19.22
CA LYS A 659 23.85 22.79 -18.89
C LYS A 659 23.80 22.46 -17.39
N SER A 660 23.03 23.25 -16.64
CA SER A 660 22.80 23.07 -15.20
C SER A 660 22.52 21.60 -14.85
N GLY A 661 23.32 20.97 -13.97
CA GLY A 661 23.01 19.62 -13.48
C GLY A 661 24.14 18.72 -12.96
N PHE A 662 25.41 19.13 -12.99
CA PHE A 662 26.49 18.32 -12.39
C PHE A 662 26.56 18.52 -10.87
N VAL A 663 26.69 17.42 -10.12
CA VAL A 663 26.84 17.42 -8.65
C VAL A 663 28.03 16.53 -8.29
N PHE A 664 29.07 17.15 -7.73
CA PHE A 664 30.24 16.47 -7.18
C PHE A 664 30.28 16.76 -5.68
N ASP A 665 30.15 15.72 -4.86
CA ASP A 665 30.21 15.82 -3.41
C ASP A 665 31.32 14.90 -2.87
N LEU A 666 32.19 15.46 -2.03
CA LEU A 666 33.30 14.76 -1.40
C LEU A 666 33.31 15.11 0.08
N LYS A 667 32.91 14.16 0.92
CA LYS A 667 32.82 14.37 2.37
C LYS A 667 34.11 13.97 3.07
N LEU A 668 34.72 14.94 3.76
CA LEU A 668 35.99 14.80 4.50
C LEU A 668 35.81 15.28 5.95
N GLU A 669 35.28 14.43 6.83
CA GLU A 669 35.14 14.75 8.26
C GLU A 669 36.14 13.95 9.11
N LYS A 670 36.90 14.65 9.97
CA LYS A 670 37.84 14.11 10.98
C LYS A 670 38.77 12.97 10.47
N SER A 671 39.15 12.94 9.20
CA SER A 671 39.99 11.87 8.64
C SER A 671 41.48 11.99 8.97
N GLY A 672 41.93 13.04 9.68
CA GLY A 672 43.35 13.22 10.00
C GLY A 672 44.26 13.37 8.77
N VAL A 673 43.66 13.52 7.57
CA VAL A 673 44.37 13.68 6.30
C VAL A 673 45.17 14.97 6.36
N ARG A 674 46.44 14.86 6.75
CA ARG A 674 47.44 15.88 6.47
C ARG A 674 47.62 15.86 4.96
N ILE A 675 46.99 16.79 4.24
CA ILE A 675 47.45 17.13 2.88
C ILE A 675 48.91 17.53 3.06
N ASN A 676 49.81 16.64 2.65
CA ASN A 676 51.23 16.78 2.92
C ASN A 676 51.75 17.98 2.12
N ARG A 677 51.86 19.15 2.77
CA ARG A 677 52.31 20.42 2.16
C ARG A 677 53.61 20.26 1.39
N GLU A 678 54.46 19.32 1.77
CA GLU A 678 55.78 19.08 1.18
C GLU A 678 55.75 18.23 -0.11
N LYS A 679 54.61 17.62 -0.48
CA LYS A 679 54.45 16.87 -1.75
C LYS A 679 53.54 17.54 -2.77
N VAL A 680 53.07 18.75 -2.48
CA VAL A 680 52.42 19.65 -3.44
C VAL A 680 53.50 20.46 -4.18
N ASN A 681 54.50 19.78 -4.74
CA ASN A 681 55.49 20.41 -5.61
C ASN A 681 54.85 20.64 -6.98
N GLY A 682 54.08 21.73 -7.08
CA GLY A 682 53.39 22.15 -8.29
C GLY A 682 52.23 23.13 -8.09
N TYR A 683 51.91 23.54 -6.85
CA TYR A 683 50.86 24.54 -6.61
C TYR A 683 51.32 25.63 -5.64
N ASP A 684 51.32 26.86 -6.13
CA ASP A 684 51.65 28.04 -5.33
C ASP A 684 50.51 28.46 -4.36
N ASP A 685 49.31 27.85 -4.46
CA ASP A 685 48.18 28.22 -3.60
C ASP A 685 47.15 27.06 -3.40
N PRO A 686 47.07 26.46 -2.19
CA PRO A 686 46.02 25.51 -1.82
C PRO A 686 44.59 26.09 -1.87
N ALA A 687 44.41 27.40 -1.71
CA ALA A 687 43.11 28.05 -1.85
C ALA A 687 42.63 28.06 -3.31
N ALA A 688 43.54 28.10 -4.28
CA ALA A 688 43.23 27.96 -5.70
C ALA A 688 42.71 26.56 -6.06
N PHE A 689 43.16 25.50 -5.38
CA PHE A 689 42.63 24.15 -5.56
C PHE A 689 41.15 24.05 -5.17
N VAL A 690 40.78 24.55 -3.99
CA VAL A 690 39.39 24.59 -3.52
C VAL A 690 38.53 25.50 -4.40
N LYS A 691 39.09 26.61 -4.89
CA LYS A 691 38.41 27.55 -5.80
C LYS A 691 38.21 26.96 -7.22
N SER A 692 39.08 26.04 -7.67
CA SER A 692 39.00 25.37 -8.98
C SER A 692 37.92 24.28 -9.07
N LEU A 693 37.42 23.78 -7.93
CA LEU A 693 36.39 22.75 -7.87
C LEU A 693 34.97 23.26 -8.17
N GLY A 694 34.78 24.56 -8.40
CA GLY A 694 33.53 25.10 -8.96
C GLY A 694 32.26 24.80 -8.16
N ALA A 695 32.36 24.57 -6.84
CA ALA A 695 31.22 24.21 -6.00
C ALA A 695 30.18 25.34 -5.94
N ARG A 696 28.97 25.07 -6.44
CA ARG A 696 27.78 25.91 -6.24
C ARG A 696 26.88 25.24 -5.21
N ALA A 697 26.51 25.98 -4.18
CA ALA A 697 25.51 25.58 -3.19
C ALA A 697 24.10 25.58 -3.80
N TRP A 698 23.30 24.57 -3.47
CA TRP A 698 21.84 24.61 -3.57
C TRP A 698 21.27 25.17 -2.27
N HIS A 699 20.24 26.01 -2.39
CA HIS A 699 19.44 26.49 -1.26
C HIS A 699 18.41 25.41 -0.88
N ASP A 700 18.20 25.25 0.43
CA ASP A 700 17.04 24.59 1.01
C ASP A 700 15.87 25.61 1.02
N PRO A 701 14.69 25.32 0.46
CA PRO A 701 13.60 26.30 0.36
C PRO A 701 12.72 26.43 1.62
N ASP A 702 12.96 25.71 2.71
CA ASP A 702 12.02 25.69 3.87
C ASP A 702 12.46 26.51 5.09
N GLU A 703 13.36 27.50 4.95
CA GLU A 703 13.82 28.35 6.06
C GLU A 703 13.62 29.86 5.87
N ASP A 704 12.64 30.27 5.05
CA ASP A 704 12.41 31.68 4.69
C ASP A 704 11.28 32.40 5.45
N ASP A 705 10.81 31.85 6.58
CA ASP A 705 9.96 32.60 7.51
C ASP A 705 10.74 32.95 8.79
N LEU A 706 10.82 34.26 9.07
CA LEU A 706 11.40 34.92 10.24
C LEU A 706 12.84 35.50 10.08
N ARG A 707 13.02 36.52 9.21
CA ARG A 707 13.77 37.78 9.51
C ARG A 707 13.76 38.81 8.35
N PRO A 708 13.92 40.12 8.63
CA PRO A 708 13.85 41.19 7.63
C PRO A 708 15.17 41.36 6.85
N PRO A 709 15.15 42.02 5.68
CA PRO A 709 16.28 41.98 4.73
C PRO A 709 17.45 42.84 5.22
N SER A 710 18.67 42.29 5.20
CA SER A 710 19.91 43.06 5.34
C SER A 710 20.57 43.28 3.97
N PRO A 711 21.23 44.43 3.72
CA PRO A 711 21.83 44.72 2.43
C PRO A 711 23.29 44.22 2.32
N LYS A 712 23.57 43.63 1.15
CA LYS A 712 24.89 43.48 0.51
C LYS A 712 25.90 42.53 1.17
N GLY A 713 25.86 41.29 0.68
CA GLY A 713 26.99 40.76 -0.08
C GLY A 713 28.24 40.37 0.70
N ARG A 714 28.13 39.37 1.57
CA ARG A 714 29.24 38.44 1.87
C ARG A 714 28.69 37.02 1.91
N LYS A 715 29.20 36.15 1.03
CA LYS A 715 28.84 34.73 0.99
C LYS A 715 29.90 33.95 1.79
N VAL A 716 29.45 33.24 2.82
CA VAL A 716 30.27 32.37 3.67
C VAL A 716 30.32 30.97 3.05
N VAL A 717 31.48 30.33 3.12
CA VAL A 717 31.72 28.93 2.73
C VAL A 717 31.61 28.06 3.99
N TRP A 718 30.89 26.94 3.92
CA TRP A 718 30.92 25.93 4.99
C TRP A 718 31.94 24.85 4.67
N LEU A 719 33.02 24.82 5.45
CA LEU A 719 33.73 23.60 5.83
C LEU A 719 33.18 23.23 7.20
N THR A 720 32.56 22.07 7.38
CA THR A 720 32.18 21.60 8.71
C THR A 720 33.44 21.20 9.49
N HIS A 721 34.06 22.18 10.15
CA HIS A 721 34.96 21.94 11.27
C HIS A 721 34.16 22.14 12.55
N LEU A 722 33.62 21.04 13.12
CA LEU A 722 33.11 21.03 14.49
C LEU A 722 34.27 20.72 15.43
N GLU A 723 34.80 21.75 16.09
CA GLU A 723 35.59 21.56 17.31
C GLU A 723 34.64 21.17 18.45
N GLU A 724 34.86 19.98 19.00
CA GLU A 724 34.09 19.38 20.09
C GLU A 724 34.40 20.02 21.47
N GLN A 725 35.15 21.14 21.51
CA GLN A 725 35.58 21.78 22.75
C GLN A 725 34.81 23.05 23.14
N GLU A 726 33.97 23.63 22.27
CA GLU A 726 33.17 24.82 22.64
C GLU A 726 31.71 24.53 23.02
N ILE A 727 31.17 23.33 22.77
CA ILE A 727 29.81 22.94 23.22
C ILE A 727 29.79 22.46 24.69
N LYS A 728 30.94 22.39 25.38
CA LYS A 728 31.01 22.10 26.82
C LYS A 728 31.07 23.32 27.74
N ARG A 729 30.99 24.55 27.22
CA ARG A 729 31.05 25.78 28.04
C ARG A 729 29.77 26.61 28.10
N SER A 730 28.69 26.19 27.42
CA SER A 730 27.46 26.98 27.36
C SER A 730 26.20 26.17 27.65
N PHE A 731 26.19 25.40 28.74
CA PHE A 731 24.97 24.95 29.42
C PHE A 731 25.27 24.73 30.91
N GLN A 732 25.23 25.80 31.71
CA GLN A 732 24.90 25.65 33.13
C GLN A 732 23.38 25.59 33.23
N VAL A 733 22.85 24.38 33.41
CA VAL A 733 21.47 24.21 33.90
C VAL A 733 21.52 24.41 35.42
N PRO A 734 20.70 25.31 36.00
CA PRO A 734 20.64 25.47 37.44
C PRO A 734 20.20 24.16 38.11
N LEU A 735 20.92 23.77 39.16
CA LEU A 735 20.53 22.72 40.09
C LEU A 735 19.20 23.09 40.76
N GLY A 736 18.10 22.53 40.27
CA GLY A 736 16.80 22.69 40.90
C GLY A 736 15.64 22.36 39.99
N CYS A 737 15.47 21.08 39.64
CA CYS A 737 14.21 20.44 39.24
C CYS A 737 14.42 18.92 39.16
N GLN A 738 14.74 18.29 40.29
CA GLN A 738 14.53 16.86 40.46
C GLN A 738 13.07 16.65 40.86
N GLY A 739 12.32 15.96 39.99
CA GLY A 739 11.00 15.44 40.33
C GLY A 739 9.87 16.11 39.58
N LEU A 740 9.49 15.52 38.45
CA LEU A 740 8.12 15.32 37.95
C LEU A 740 8.24 15.05 36.45
N PHE A 741 8.08 13.79 36.07
CA PHE A 741 7.43 13.28 34.84
C PHE A 741 7.68 11.77 34.77
N LYS A 742 7.05 11.04 35.70
CA LYS A 742 6.74 9.62 35.53
C LYS A 742 5.38 9.56 34.84
N GLY A 743 5.33 8.96 33.66
CA GLY A 743 4.08 8.48 33.04
C GLY A 743 3.46 9.42 32.02
N CYS A 744 3.90 9.31 30.76
CA CYS A 744 3.03 9.52 29.60
C CYS A 744 3.68 8.89 28.35
N PRO A 745 3.20 7.73 27.86
CA PRO A 745 3.69 7.13 26.63
C PRO A 745 2.75 7.54 25.49
N ARG A 746 2.97 8.72 24.90
CA ARG A 746 2.35 9.14 23.63
C ARG A 746 2.99 10.45 23.19
N LEU A 747 4.13 10.29 22.53
CA LEU A 747 4.71 11.18 21.53
C LEU A 747 6.02 10.53 21.14
N TYR A 748 5.96 9.69 20.12
CA TYR A 748 7.09 9.35 19.26
C TYR A 748 6.58 9.25 17.84
#